data_AF-A0A2H0P536-F1
#
_entry.id   AF-A0A2H0P536-F1
#
_cell.length_a   1.000
_cell.length_b   1.000
_cell.length_c   1.000
_cell.angle_alpha   90.00
_cell.angle_beta   90.00
_cell.angle_gamma   90.00
#
_symmetry.space_group_name_H-M   'P 1'
#
loop_
_entity.id
_entity.type
_entity.pdbx_description
1 polymer ?
#
loop_
_entity_poly.entity_id
_entity_poly.type
_entity_poly.pdbx_seq_one_letter_code
_entity_poly.pdbx_strand_id
1 'polypeptide(L)'
;MTIVSQKTIDQLLSKVRRPSRYIGGEVNSYNKPWDSAHVKWCLVFPDAYEIGMSHIGLQIIYDALNSEEGLLADRAFAPWLDMEAAMRELNVPMWGLESKRPLKEFDIIGITLPYELTYTNILTMLDLAGIPFYAKDRGEEYPLIIGGGVGAFNPEPVAPFFDAIVLGDGERTAVEISKTKNEGRTTNDELLGKLSKIRGVYVPNRGEENRGQRSEVRKIQKAIVADIDGSHFPKKWVVPFMKIVHDRVGVEIQRGCNRGCRFCQAGYIYRPVRQRSPETIKELACEGLDLTGNEELSFISLSAGDYEGLGNIVKEVSERESGRWTNINLPSLRVETLTPELLSVLKRSLHGGFTIAPEAATERLRNVINKQNTEEELLKTVETVFKTGWRQLKLYFMIGLPTETIDDVRAIADLVLKAYDAGRRIRHDITITASVSTFVPKSHTPFQWARQLTLEETLERQNLLKKLIPKKRGLELKWHGAKLSLLEGAFSRGDRRLAERIVSAWNKGSRFDAWDECFKFENWADIDFTDYLRERSTDEELPWDHLFAGLDRDFLKSEYQKSLNAEVTPDCINNKCTNCGVCDFKDVKNVIVCHCDLSVLSTAKQSSALDCFGGAPRNDNITQLNFTFIKTGVMRWVSHLELMHLFRRAFRRAGVLVKYSQGFNPHMKLSLERALKVGEEGLQEKGKVEISDAGNLDELMNKIELPDGIRITGYSASTR
;
A
#
# COMPACT_ATOMS: atom_id res chain seq x y z
N MET A 1 -12.34 -8.35 32.72
CA MET A 1 -11.44 -9.48 32.43
C MET A 1 -11.93 -10.14 31.14
N THR A 2 -11.60 -9.52 30.01
CA THR A 2 -12.35 -9.65 28.75
C THR A 2 -11.41 -9.97 27.58
N ILE A 3 -10.28 -10.64 27.85
CA ILE A 3 -9.44 -11.15 26.78
C ILE A 3 -10.22 -12.25 26.07
N VAL A 4 -10.29 -12.22 24.73
CA VAL A 4 -10.87 -13.34 23.98
C VAL A 4 -9.97 -14.55 24.25
N SER A 5 -10.50 -15.53 24.97
CA SER A 5 -9.67 -16.62 25.49
C SER A 5 -8.98 -17.36 24.35
N GLN A 6 -7.73 -17.79 24.56
CA GLN A 6 -7.00 -18.53 23.54
C GLN A 6 -7.76 -19.78 23.10
N LYS A 7 -8.46 -20.46 24.01
CA LYS A 7 -9.34 -21.60 23.70
C LYS A 7 -10.45 -21.24 22.73
N THR A 8 -11.09 -20.07 22.90
CA THR A 8 -12.14 -19.58 22.00
C THR A 8 -11.56 -19.24 20.64
N ILE A 9 -10.40 -18.56 20.61
CA ILE A 9 -9.69 -18.26 19.36
C ILE A 9 -9.35 -19.56 18.64
N ASP A 10 -8.80 -20.56 19.33
CA ASP A 10 -8.46 -21.86 18.76
C ASP A 10 -9.66 -22.58 18.15
N GLN A 11 -10.84 -22.48 18.77
CA GLN A 11 -12.08 -23.02 18.19
C GLN A 11 -12.43 -22.33 16.88
N LEU A 12 -12.31 -20.99 16.80
CA LEU A 12 -12.52 -20.25 15.55
C LEU A 12 -11.51 -20.65 14.47
N LEU A 13 -10.22 -20.69 14.83
CA LEU A 13 -9.13 -20.99 13.90
C LEU A 13 -9.25 -22.39 13.27
N SER A 14 -9.88 -23.33 13.99
CA SER A 14 -10.16 -24.68 13.46
C SER A 14 -11.17 -24.71 12.32
N LYS A 15 -11.97 -23.66 12.15
CA LYS A 15 -13.07 -23.56 11.18
C LYS A 15 -12.73 -22.74 9.93
N VAL A 16 -11.56 -22.11 9.86
CA VAL A 16 -11.25 -21.10 8.83
C VAL A 16 -10.06 -21.48 7.95
N ARG A 17 -10.03 -20.91 6.75
CA ARG A 17 -8.87 -20.96 5.86
C ARG A 17 -7.86 -19.90 6.32
N ARG A 18 -6.56 -20.24 6.22
CA ARG A 18 -5.44 -19.34 6.58
C ARG A 18 -5.57 -18.75 8.00
N PRO A 19 -5.61 -19.59 9.05
CA PRO A 19 -5.77 -19.12 10.43
C PRO A 19 -4.67 -18.17 10.90
N SER A 20 -3.48 -18.21 10.28
CA SER A 20 -2.35 -17.30 10.53
C SER A 20 -2.70 -15.81 10.41
N ARG A 21 -3.77 -15.44 9.69
CA ARG A 21 -4.29 -14.05 9.61
C ARG A 21 -4.71 -13.45 10.95
N TYR A 22 -5.02 -14.30 11.94
CA TYR A 22 -5.73 -13.88 13.15
C TYR A 22 -4.96 -14.16 14.45
N ILE A 23 -3.77 -14.76 14.36
CA ILE A 23 -3.03 -15.25 15.54
C ILE A 23 -2.16 -14.21 16.23
N GLY A 24 -1.76 -13.12 15.56
CA GLY A 24 -0.82 -12.14 16.13
C GLY A 24 0.53 -12.75 16.53
N GLY A 25 1.33 -12.03 17.32
CA GLY A 25 2.62 -12.52 17.82
C GLY A 25 3.74 -12.55 16.77
N GLU A 26 3.57 -11.77 15.69
CA GLU A 26 4.59 -11.66 14.65
C GLU A 26 5.88 -11.03 15.19
N VAL A 27 7.02 -11.37 14.57
CA VAL A 27 8.29 -10.74 14.92
C VAL A 27 8.19 -9.23 14.68
N ASN A 28 8.76 -8.43 15.59
CA ASN A 28 8.70 -6.97 15.65
C ASN A 28 7.33 -6.36 15.97
N SER A 29 6.31 -7.14 16.36
CA SER A 29 5.10 -6.58 16.97
C SER A 29 5.36 -6.13 18.42
N TYR A 30 4.78 -4.99 18.85
CA TYR A 30 5.15 -4.32 20.10
C TYR A 30 4.62 -5.00 21.38
N ASN A 31 3.53 -5.78 21.30
CA ASN A 31 2.91 -6.56 22.40
C ASN A 31 3.00 -5.91 23.80
N LYS A 32 2.70 -4.60 23.90
CA LYS A 32 2.79 -3.86 25.16
C LYS A 32 1.75 -4.37 26.17
N PRO A 33 2.07 -4.38 27.48
CA PRO A 33 1.06 -4.68 28.50
C PRO A 33 -0.11 -3.71 28.43
N TRP A 34 -1.35 -4.22 28.45
CA TRP A 34 -2.56 -3.40 28.31
C TRP A 34 -2.62 -2.23 29.29
N ASP A 35 -2.29 -2.49 30.56
CA ASP A 35 -2.43 -1.52 31.64
C ASP A 35 -1.29 -0.49 31.71
N SER A 36 -0.25 -0.60 30.85
CA SER A 36 0.83 0.40 30.79
C SER A 36 0.48 1.62 29.95
N ALA A 37 -0.62 1.59 29.18
CA ALA A 37 -1.02 2.67 28.30
C ALA A 37 -2.18 3.50 28.86
N HIS A 38 -2.08 4.83 28.75
CA HIS A 38 -3.15 5.77 29.07
C HIS A 38 -4.14 5.94 27.92
N VAL A 39 -3.69 5.78 26.67
CA VAL A 39 -4.54 5.81 25.48
C VAL A 39 -4.25 4.59 24.61
N LYS A 40 -5.30 3.85 24.25
CA LYS A 40 -5.23 2.56 23.55
C LYS A 40 -5.92 2.69 22.20
N TRP A 41 -5.14 2.41 21.17
CA TRP A 41 -5.59 2.41 19.78
C TRP A 41 -5.77 0.99 19.26
N CYS A 42 -6.77 0.79 18.42
CA CYS A 42 -6.79 -0.32 17.47
C CYS A 42 -6.80 0.25 16.05
N LEU A 43 -5.70 0.04 15.31
CA LEU A 43 -5.58 0.45 13.92
C LEU A 43 -6.17 -0.65 13.02
N VAL A 44 -7.24 -0.28 12.34
CA VAL A 44 -8.09 -1.14 11.56
C VAL A 44 -7.87 -0.88 10.06
N PHE A 45 -7.63 -1.96 9.32
CA PHE A 45 -7.66 -1.94 7.86
C PHE A 45 -8.89 -2.70 7.34
N PRO A 46 -9.78 -2.07 6.54
CA PRO A 46 -11.06 -2.66 6.14
C PRO A 46 -10.93 -3.63 4.96
N ASP A 47 -9.94 -4.51 5.00
CA ASP A 47 -9.69 -5.56 4.01
C ASP A 47 -8.93 -6.72 4.67
N ALA A 48 -8.68 -7.80 3.93
CA ALA A 48 -7.98 -8.97 4.41
C ALA A 48 -6.55 -8.62 4.89
N TYR A 49 -6.05 -9.40 5.85
CA TYR A 49 -4.74 -9.22 6.49
C TYR A 49 -3.60 -9.02 5.47
N GLU A 50 -3.52 -9.84 4.42
CA GLU A 50 -2.45 -9.75 3.43
C GLU A 50 -2.46 -8.45 2.59
N ILE A 51 -3.63 -7.81 2.47
CA ILE A 51 -3.77 -6.50 1.84
C ILE A 51 -3.37 -5.41 2.83
N GLY A 52 -3.95 -5.43 4.03
CA GLY A 52 -3.70 -4.40 5.04
C GLY A 52 -2.26 -4.36 5.53
N MET A 53 -1.60 -5.51 5.70
CA MET A 53 -0.17 -5.57 6.05
C MET A 53 0.75 -5.03 4.96
N SER A 54 0.29 -4.97 3.71
CA SER A 54 1.04 -4.37 2.59
C SER A 54 0.95 -2.84 2.59
N HIS A 55 0.12 -2.24 3.44
CA HIS A 55 -0.10 -0.79 3.50
C HIS A 55 0.91 -0.11 4.42
N ILE A 56 1.89 0.59 3.84
CA ILE A 56 2.96 1.25 4.61
C ILE A 56 2.45 2.32 5.57
N GLY A 57 1.38 3.05 5.22
CA GLY A 57 0.84 4.09 6.10
C GLY A 57 0.30 3.53 7.42
N LEU A 58 -0.22 2.30 7.39
CA LEU A 58 -0.68 1.61 8.59
C LEU A 58 0.52 1.26 9.49
N GLN A 59 1.61 0.77 8.89
CA GLN A 59 2.84 0.43 9.60
C GLN A 59 3.53 1.66 10.20
N ILE A 60 3.56 2.78 9.48
CA ILE A 60 4.14 4.05 9.96
C ILE A 60 3.37 4.55 11.19
N ILE A 61 2.03 4.58 11.14
CA ILE A 61 1.22 5.04 12.27
C ILE A 61 1.30 4.07 13.44
N TYR A 62 1.33 2.75 13.17
CA TYR A 62 1.50 1.72 14.19
C TYR A 62 2.83 1.87 14.95
N ASP A 63 3.94 2.09 14.24
CA ASP A 63 5.26 2.29 14.84
C ASP A 63 5.33 3.63 15.59
N ALA A 64 4.76 4.71 15.03
CA ALA A 64 4.73 6.01 15.65
C ALA A 64 3.98 5.99 17.00
N LEU A 65 2.78 5.41 17.05
CA LEU A 65 2.01 5.30 18.29
C LEU A 65 2.69 4.38 19.30
N ASN A 66 3.25 3.25 18.87
CA ASN A 66 3.91 2.33 19.78
C ASN A 66 5.33 2.78 20.19
N SER A 67 5.92 3.77 19.53
CA SER A 67 7.19 4.38 19.97
C SER A 67 7.00 5.37 21.11
N GLU A 68 5.78 5.89 21.30
CA GLU A 68 5.47 6.82 22.38
C GLU A 68 5.19 6.09 23.70
N GLU A 69 5.68 6.67 24.79
CA GLU A 69 5.40 6.18 26.14
C GLU A 69 3.94 6.46 26.52
N GLY A 70 3.31 5.52 27.25
CA GLY A 70 1.90 5.64 27.64
C GLY A 70 0.90 5.43 26.50
N LEU A 71 1.33 5.13 25.28
CA LEU A 71 0.47 4.74 24.16
C LEU A 71 0.64 3.25 23.82
N LEU A 72 -0.45 2.62 23.38
CA LEU A 72 -0.48 1.26 22.84
C LEU A 72 -1.34 1.27 21.59
N ALA A 73 -0.86 0.64 20.51
CA ALA A 73 -1.65 0.41 19.32
C ALA A 73 -1.65 -1.08 18.94
N ASP A 74 -2.83 -1.65 18.82
CA ASP A 74 -3.08 -2.96 18.22
C ASP A 74 -3.40 -2.81 16.73
N ARG A 75 -3.31 -3.91 15.97
CA ARG A 75 -3.79 -4.02 14.59
C ARG A 75 -5.03 -4.90 14.51
N ALA A 76 -5.90 -4.61 13.56
CA ALA A 76 -7.04 -5.45 13.21
C ALA A 76 -7.38 -5.34 11.71
N PHE A 77 -7.92 -6.41 11.14
CA PHE A 77 -8.20 -6.55 9.71
C PHE A 77 -9.58 -7.14 9.49
N ALA A 78 -10.25 -6.80 8.39
CA ALA A 78 -11.58 -7.34 8.11
C ALA A 78 -11.51 -8.88 8.05
N PRO A 79 -12.30 -9.61 8.87
CA PRO A 79 -12.28 -11.05 8.83
C PRO A 79 -12.81 -11.54 7.50
N TRP A 80 -12.15 -12.54 6.92
CA TRP A 80 -12.64 -13.18 5.71
C TRP A 80 -13.99 -13.87 5.97
N LEU A 81 -14.73 -14.19 4.91
CA LEU A 81 -16.12 -14.66 5.00
C LEU A 81 -16.31 -15.89 5.92
N ASP A 82 -15.33 -16.80 5.96
CA ASP A 82 -15.37 -17.98 6.83
C ASP A 82 -15.12 -17.63 8.31
N MET A 83 -14.21 -16.69 8.59
CA MET A 83 -14.00 -16.17 9.94
C MET A 83 -15.18 -15.33 10.42
N GLU A 84 -15.75 -14.46 9.58
CA GLU A 84 -17.00 -13.73 9.90
C GLU A 84 -18.09 -14.72 10.32
N ALA A 85 -18.32 -15.77 9.51
CA ALA A 85 -19.32 -16.79 9.82
C ALA A 85 -19.04 -17.51 11.16
N ALA A 86 -17.79 -17.92 11.40
CA ALA A 86 -17.39 -18.61 12.63
C ALA A 86 -17.53 -17.71 13.88
N MET A 87 -17.17 -16.43 13.77
CA MET A 87 -17.32 -15.45 14.85
C MET A 87 -18.78 -15.23 15.21
N ARG A 88 -19.66 -15.12 14.20
CA ARG A 88 -21.11 -14.99 14.41
C ARG A 88 -21.71 -16.24 15.06
N GLU A 89 -21.34 -17.42 14.58
CA GLU A 89 -21.82 -18.70 15.13
C GLU A 89 -21.46 -18.87 16.61
N LEU A 90 -20.24 -18.50 16.99
CA LEU A 90 -19.73 -18.64 18.36
C LEU A 90 -19.95 -17.39 19.22
N ASN A 91 -20.58 -16.34 18.68
CA ASN A 91 -20.79 -15.04 19.32
C ASN A 91 -19.49 -14.45 19.90
N VAL A 92 -18.42 -14.47 19.11
CA VAL A 92 -17.12 -13.93 19.50
C VAL A 92 -16.94 -12.54 18.90
N PRO A 93 -16.74 -11.49 19.72
CA PRO A 93 -16.55 -10.14 19.21
C PRO A 93 -15.21 -10.02 18.49
N MET A 94 -15.11 -9.09 17.55
CA MET A 94 -13.84 -8.74 16.91
C MET A 94 -12.80 -8.24 17.93
N TRP A 95 -11.53 -8.63 17.76
CA TRP A 95 -10.44 -8.32 18.68
C TRP A 95 -9.20 -7.73 18.00
N GLY A 96 -8.37 -7.01 18.78
CA GLY A 96 -7.03 -6.54 18.38
C GLY A 96 -5.99 -7.66 18.42
N LEU A 97 -5.12 -7.75 17.41
CA LEU A 97 -4.24 -8.89 17.21
C LEU A 97 -3.21 -9.09 18.32
N GLU A 98 -2.66 -8.03 18.90
CA GLU A 98 -1.60 -8.10 19.91
C GLU A 98 -2.18 -8.40 21.28
N SER A 99 -3.12 -7.57 21.75
CA SER A 99 -3.68 -7.67 23.10
C SER A 99 -4.77 -8.73 23.25
N LYS A 100 -5.36 -9.19 22.13
CA LYS A 100 -6.54 -10.08 22.10
C LYS A 100 -7.76 -9.49 22.82
N ARG A 101 -7.85 -8.17 22.94
CA ARG A 101 -8.99 -7.47 23.54
C ARG A 101 -10.06 -7.15 22.51
N PRO A 102 -11.36 -7.23 22.86
CA PRO A 102 -12.44 -6.79 22.01
C PRO A 102 -12.26 -5.33 21.58
N LEU A 103 -12.61 -5.02 20.32
CA LEU A 103 -12.46 -3.66 19.77
C LEU A 103 -13.18 -2.58 20.58
N LYS A 104 -14.32 -2.93 21.20
CA LYS A 104 -15.09 -2.02 22.06
C LYS A 104 -14.35 -1.54 23.32
N GLU A 105 -13.26 -2.20 23.72
CA GLU A 105 -12.49 -1.82 24.91
C GLU A 105 -11.34 -0.84 24.66
N PHE A 106 -11.05 -0.52 23.41
CA PHE A 106 -10.05 0.49 23.07
C PHE A 106 -10.61 1.90 23.31
N ASP A 107 -9.74 2.89 23.43
CA ASP A 107 -10.16 4.29 23.53
C ASP A 107 -10.46 4.86 22.13
N ILE A 108 -9.70 4.41 21.13
CA ILE A 108 -9.79 4.88 19.74
C ILE A 108 -9.65 3.70 18.78
N ILE A 109 -10.53 3.63 17.77
CA ILE A 109 -10.38 2.77 16.61
C ILE A 109 -10.06 3.65 15.40
N GLY A 110 -8.85 3.49 14.86
CA GLY A 110 -8.41 4.20 13.65
C GLY A 110 -8.65 3.35 12.41
N ILE A 111 -9.63 3.71 11.56
CA ILE A 111 -9.97 2.96 10.36
C ILE A 111 -9.36 3.64 9.12
N THR A 112 -8.51 2.91 8.41
CA THR A 112 -8.00 3.38 7.11
C THR A 112 -9.13 3.40 6.07
N LEU A 113 -9.22 4.44 5.26
CA LEU A 113 -10.06 4.59 4.08
C LEU A 113 -9.16 4.44 2.84
N PRO A 114 -8.76 3.21 2.45
CA PRO A 114 -7.77 3.01 1.40
C PRO A 114 -8.34 3.25 0.00
N TYR A 115 -9.60 2.91 -0.21
CA TYR A 115 -10.36 3.11 -1.45
C TYR A 115 -11.85 2.78 -1.18
N GLU A 116 -12.73 3.18 -2.08
CA GLU A 116 -14.17 3.29 -1.84
C GLU A 116 -14.88 1.92 -1.69
N LEU A 117 -14.37 0.89 -2.35
CA LEU A 117 -14.99 -0.45 -2.37
C LEU A 117 -14.76 -1.25 -1.06
N THR A 118 -14.19 -0.62 -0.03
CA THR A 118 -14.02 -1.20 1.31
C THR A 118 -15.13 -0.80 2.28
N TYR A 119 -16.06 0.08 1.89
CA TYR A 119 -17.02 0.67 2.84
C TYR A 119 -17.95 -0.34 3.52
N THR A 120 -18.37 -1.40 2.84
CA THR A 120 -19.16 -2.48 3.45
C THR A 120 -18.35 -3.26 4.48
N ASN A 121 -17.04 -3.41 4.30
CA ASN A 121 -16.17 -4.06 5.27
C ASN A 121 -16.07 -3.25 6.57
N ILE A 122 -16.08 -1.91 6.50
CA ILE A 122 -16.13 -1.06 7.69
C ILE A 122 -17.34 -1.42 8.56
N LEU A 123 -18.52 -1.54 7.94
CA LEU A 123 -19.75 -1.91 8.65
C LEU A 123 -19.66 -3.32 9.26
N THR A 124 -19.08 -4.28 8.54
CA THR A 124 -18.85 -5.64 9.07
C THR A 124 -18.00 -5.62 10.32
N MET A 125 -16.94 -4.81 10.34
CA MET A 125 -16.03 -4.72 11.49
C MET A 125 -16.70 -4.07 12.69
N LEU A 126 -17.48 -2.99 12.48
CA LEU A 126 -18.26 -2.35 13.54
C LEU A 126 -19.33 -3.29 14.11
N ASP A 127 -20.02 -4.02 13.25
CA ASP A 127 -21.05 -5.01 13.64
C ASP A 127 -20.46 -6.14 14.49
N LEU A 128 -19.36 -6.75 14.03
CA LEU A 128 -18.66 -7.81 14.77
C LEU A 128 -18.03 -7.30 16.08
N ALA A 129 -17.72 -6.00 16.18
CA ALA A 129 -17.26 -5.37 17.42
C ALA A 129 -18.41 -5.00 18.37
N GLY A 130 -19.67 -5.09 17.94
CA GLY A 130 -20.83 -4.64 18.70
C GLY A 130 -20.91 -3.12 18.85
N ILE A 131 -20.41 -2.37 17.86
CA ILE A 131 -20.35 -0.91 17.83
C ILE A 131 -21.39 -0.37 16.82
N PRO A 132 -22.27 0.57 17.22
CA PRO A 132 -23.22 1.20 16.31
C PRO A 132 -22.55 1.86 15.11
N PHE A 133 -23.15 1.68 13.92
CA PHE A 133 -22.59 2.19 12.66
C PHE A 133 -22.50 3.71 12.65
N TYR A 134 -23.60 4.39 12.97
CA TYR A 134 -23.65 5.85 12.92
C TYR A 134 -23.07 6.47 14.18
N ALA A 135 -22.30 7.55 14.01
CA ALA A 135 -21.72 8.31 15.10
C ALA A 135 -22.76 8.84 16.09
N LYS A 136 -23.92 9.26 15.58
CA LYS A 136 -25.04 9.76 16.39
C LYS A 136 -25.61 8.71 17.36
N ASP A 137 -25.39 7.43 17.09
CA ASP A 137 -25.93 6.32 17.89
C ASP A 137 -24.90 5.80 18.92
N ARG A 138 -23.72 6.42 19.01
CA ARG A 138 -22.65 6.05 19.96
C ARG A 138 -22.62 6.99 21.17
N GLY A 139 -22.71 6.41 22.38
CA GLY A 139 -22.44 7.11 23.64
C GLY A 139 -20.96 7.08 24.06
N GLU A 140 -20.67 7.50 25.29
CA GLU A 140 -19.30 7.56 25.85
C GLU A 140 -18.70 6.19 26.16
N GLU A 141 -19.50 5.13 26.17
CA GLU A 141 -19.07 3.75 26.37
C GLU A 141 -18.41 3.11 25.14
N TYR A 142 -18.45 3.79 23.99
CA TYR A 142 -17.85 3.33 22.74
C TYR A 142 -16.53 4.05 22.46
N PRO A 143 -15.57 3.38 21.79
CA PRO A 143 -14.37 4.04 21.30
C PRO A 143 -14.70 5.15 20.32
N LEU A 144 -13.83 6.15 20.22
CA LEU A 144 -13.87 7.08 19.10
C LEU A 144 -13.47 6.36 17.81
N ILE A 145 -14.30 6.47 16.78
CA ILE A 145 -14.04 5.94 15.45
C ILE A 145 -13.46 7.05 14.59
N ILE A 146 -12.16 6.94 14.28
CA ILE A 146 -11.40 7.93 13.52
C ILE A 146 -11.04 7.37 12.16
N GLY A 147 -11.45 8.05 11.09
CA GLY A 147 -11.10 7.70 9.70
C GLY A 147 -9.78 8.36 9.26
N GLY A 148 -9.10 7.81 8.26
CA GLY A 148 -7.94 8.46 7.64
C GLY A 148 -7.44 7.71 6.41
N GLY A 149 -6.53 8.30 5.63
CA GLY A 149 -6.03 7.72 4.37
C GLY A 149 -6.55 8.44 3.13
N VAL A 150 -6.29 7.90 1.93
CA VAL A 150 -6.58 8.63 0.68
C VAL A 150 -8.07 8.88 0.45
N GLY A 151 -8.95 7.99 0.94
CA GLY A 151 -10.41 8.20 0.89
C GLY A 151 -10.89 9.35 1.78
N ALA A 152 -10.08 9.87 2.70
CA ALA A 152 -10.41 11.03 3.52
C ALA A 152 -10.51 12.33 2.71
N PHE A 153 -10.06 12.35 1.45
CA PHE A 153 -10.19 13.48 0.53
C PHE A 153 -11.56 13.54 -0.17
N ASN A 154 -12.42 12.55 0.00
CA ASN A 154 -13.87 12.70 -0.10
C ASN A 154 -14.54 11.66 0.82
N PRO A 155 -14.64 11.95 2.12
CA PRO A 155 -15.17 11.00 3.07
C PRO A 155 -16.69 11.03 3.15
N GLU A 156 -17.35 11.97 2.47
CA GLU A 156 -18.78 12.24 2.64
C GLU A 156 -19.68 11.00 2.53
N PRO A 157 -19.46 10.03 1.61
CA PRO A 157 -20.26 8.80 1.58
C PRO A 157 -20.25 7.98 2.87
N VAL A 158 -19.20 8.09 3.68
CA VAL A 158 -19.02 7.35 4.95
C VAL A 158 -18.92 8.25 6.18
N ALA A 159 -18.90 9.57 6.01
CA ALA A 159 -18.77 10.55 7.09
C ALA A 159 -19.77 10.33 8.26
N PRO A 160 -21.04 9.91 8.03
CA PRO A 160 -21.96 9.60 9.11
C PRO A 160 -21.51 8.47 10.06
N PHE A 161 -20.56 7.61 9.64
CA PHE A 161 -20.04 6.51 10.44
C PHE A 161 -18.87 6.89 11.35
N PHE A 162 -18.28 8.07 11.17
CA PHE A 162 -17.06 8.50 11.85
C PHE A 162 -17.29 9.62 12.86
N ASP A 163 -16.57 9.56 13.97
CA ASP A 163 -16.55 10.64 14.97
C ASP A 163 -15.59 11.75 14.53
N ALA A 164 -14.46 11.39 13.95
CA ALA A 164 -13.53 12.33 13.31
C ALA A 164 -12.83 11.68 12.10
N ILE A 165 -12.27 12.49 11.20
CA ILE A 165 -11.54 12.01 10.03
C ILE A 165 -10.26 12.83 9.85
N VAL A 166 -9.12 12.15 9.67
CA VAL A 166 -7.82 12.77 9.45
C VAL A 166 -7.54 12.89 7.95
N LEU A 167 -7.42 14.13 7.48
CA LEU A 167 -7.05 14.52 6.14
C LEU A 167 -5.53 14.74 6.04
N GLY A 168 -4.83 13.97 5.20
CA GLY A 168 -3.39 14.13 4.95
C GLY A 168 -2.51 13.19 5.77
N ASP A 169 -1.33 13.67 6.17
CA ASP A 169 -0.31 12.87 6.87
C ASP A 169 -0.76 12.55 8.31
N GLY A 170 -0.75 11.26 8.68
CA GLY A 170 -1.37 10.77 9.92
C GLY A 170 -0.42 10.52 11.07
N GLU A 171 0.87 10.34 10.79
CA GLU A 171 1.87 9.87 11.75
C GLU A 171 2.09 10.81 12.95
N ARG A 172 2.05 12.13 12.72
CA ARG A 172 2.09 13.13 13.81
C ARG A 172 0.71 13.39 14.40
N THR A 173 -0.31 13.44 13.55
CA THR A 173 -1.69 13.75 13.92
C THR A 173 -2.27 12.74 14.90
N ALA A 174 -1.99 11.44 14.72
CA ALA A 174 -2.44 10.39 15.63
C ALA A 174 -1.86 10.54 17.05
N VAL A 175 -0.59 10.95 17.16
CA VAL A 175 0.07 11.24 18.45
C VAL A 175 -0.55 12.49 19.09
N GLU A 176 -0.83 13.54 18.32
CA GLU A 176 -1.48 14.77 18.82
C GLU A 176 -2.92 14.52 19.31
N ILE A 177 -3.69 13.69 18.59
CA ILE A 177 -5.01 13.21 19.02
C ILE A 177 -4.89 12.48 20.36
N SER A 178 -3.89 11.60 20.50
CA SER A 178 -3.66 10.84 21.74
C SER A 178 -3.34 11.75 22.92
N LYS A 179 -2.48 12.76 22.70
CA LYS A 179 -2.17 13.78 23.71
C LYS A 179 -3.43 14.52 24.15
N THR A 180 -4.23 14.99 23.19
CA THR A 180 -5.48 15.71 23.45
C THR A 180 -6.49 14.86 24.22
N LYS A 181 -6.62 13.56 23.88
CA LYS A 181 -7.47 12.60 24.60
C LYS A 181 -7.03 12.42 26.06
N ASN A 182 -5.73 12.51 26.33
CA ASN A 182 -5.16 12.29 27.66
C ASN A 182 -5.23 13.53 28.58
N GLU A 183 -5.64 14.71 28.10
CA GLU A 183 -5.69 15.97 28.88
C GLU A 183 -6.76 16.02 30.00
N GLY A 184 -7.43 14.90 30.31
CA GLY A 184 -8.39 14.78 31.40
C GLY A 184 -9.78 14.30 30.95
N ARG A 185 -10.69 14.10 31.92
CA ARG A 185 -12.07 13.69 31.64
C ARG A 185 -12.83 14.86 31.04
N THR A 186 -13.20 14.71 29.77
CA THR A 186 -14.05 15.62 29.02
C THR A 186 -15.15 14.79 28.37
N THR A 187 -16.30 15.41 28.12
CA THR A 187 -17.35 14.73 27.35
C THR A 187 -16.86 14.47 25.92
N ASN A 188 -17.45 13.49 25.23
CA ASN A 188 -17.09 13.24 23.83
C ASN A 188 -17.26 14.48 22.94
N ASP A 189 -18.27 15.31 23.18
CA ASP A 189 -18.45 16.56 22.42
C ASP A 189 -17.34 17.58 22.74
N GLU A 190 -16.96 17.79 24.00
CA GLU A 190 -15.84 18.69 24.34
C GLU A 190 -14.54 18.22 23.70
N LEU A 191 -14.26 16.92 23.77
CA LEU A 191 -13.08 16.30 23.18
C LEU A 191 -13.06 16.49 21.66
N LEU A 192 -14.15 16.17 20.95
CA LEU A 192 -14.27 16.41 19.51
C LEU A 192 -14.06 17.90 19.17
N GLY A 193 -14.36 18.80 20.11
CA GLY A 193 -14.19 20.25 19.94
C GLY A 193 -12.73 20.64 20.00
N LYS A 194 -11.97 20.03 20.91
CA LYS A 194 -10.52 20.14 20.94
C LYS A 194 -9.90 19.51 19.69
N LEU A 195 -10.32 18.29 19.32
CA LEU A 195 -9.80 17.59 18.14
C LEU A 195 -10.02 18.37 16.84
N SER A 196 -11.16 19.06 16.68
CA SER A 196 -11.42 19.92 15.51
C SER A 196 -10.44 21.10 15.33
N LYS A 197 -9.64 21.41 16.35
CA LYS A 197 -8.59 22.45 16.27
C LYS A 197 -7.27 21.90 15.74
N ILE A 198 -7.08 20.58 15.77
CA ILE A 198 -5.90 19.90 15.23
C ILE A 198 -5.93 20.00 13.70
N ARG A 199 -4.79 20.35 13.10
CA ARG A 199 -4.67 20.44 11.64
C ARG A 199 -4.97 19.09 11.01
N GLY A 200 -5.81 19.08 9.97
CA GLY A 200 -6.21 17.87 9.26
C GLY A 200 -7.39 17.13 9.88
N VAL A 201 -7.87 17.49 11.07
CA VAL A 201 -8.99 16.78 11.71
C VAL A 201 -10.33 17.38 11.30
N TYR A 202 -11.16 16.56 10.65
CA TYR A 202 -12.52 16.87 10.25
C TYR A 202 -13.54 16.25 11.20
N VAL A 203 -14.42 17.14 11.68
CA VAL A 203 -15.63 17.08 12.53
C VAL A 203 -17.00 16.67 11.95
N PRO A 204 -17.25 15.56 11.22
CA PRO A 204 -18.42 15.49 10.32
C PRO A 204 -19.79 15.69 11.00
N ASN A 205 -19.93 15.30 12.28
CA ASN A 205 -21.21 15.26 12.98
C ASN A 205 -21.39 16.36 14.03
N ARG A 206 -20.50 17.38 14.07
CA ARG A 206 -20.56 18.49 15.04
C ARG A 206 -21.12 19.78 14.42
N GLY A 207 -22.22 20.29 14.99
CA GLY A 207 -22.80 21.63 14.75
C GLY A 207 -23.51 21.84 13.40
N GLU A 208 -24.35 22.89 13.32
CA GLU A 208 -24.91 23.39 12.05
C GLU A 208 -23.80 23.98 11.13
N GLU A 209 -22.64 24.35 11.69
CA GLU A 209 -21.49 24.90 10.95
C GLU A 209 -20.89 23.96 9.90
N ASN A 210 -21.14 22.64 10.00
CA ASN A 210 -20.72 21.65 8.99
C ASN A 210 -21.90 21.12 8.15
N ARG A 211 -23.13 21.56 8.44
CA ARG A 211 -24.35 21.15 7.75
C ARG A 211 -24.84 22.29 6.87
N GLY A 212 -24.22 22.41 5.70
CA GLY A 212 -24.79 23.11 4.53
C GLY A 212 -25.74 24.27 4.84
N GLN A 213 -25.21 25.40 5.32
CA GLN A 213 -25.77 26.72 5.07
C GLN A 213 -24.66 27.77 5.13
N ARG A 214 -24.37 28.31 3.94
CA ARG A 214 -23.82 29.63 3.59
C ARG A 214 -22.86 30.32 4.58
N SER A 215 -21.67 30.62 4.02
CA SER A 215 -20.67 31.61 4.41
C SER A 215 -19.93 31.36 5.73
N GLU A 216 -18.62 31.10 5.61
CA GLU A 216 -17.62 30.91 6.68
C GLU A 216 -17.47 29.50 7.30
N VAL A 217 -17.73 28.43 6.54
CA VAL A 217 -17.24 27.10 6.93
C VAL A 217 -15.71 27.15 7.05
N ARG A 218 -15.19 26.92 8.25
CA ARG A 218 -13.75 26.81 8.52
C ARG A 218 -13.17 25.70 7.66
N LYS A 219 -12.45 26.06 6.59
CA LYS A 219 -11.82 25.10 5.68
C LYS A 219 -10.82 24.23 6.45
N ILE A 220 -11.03 22.92 6.44
CA ILE A 220 -10.12 21.96 7.11
C ILE A 220 -8.89 21.78 6.23
N GLN A 221 -7.74 22.30 6.67
CA GLN A 221 -6.48 22.11 5.94
C GLN A 221 -5.89 20.74 6.22
N LYS A 222 -5.39 20.05 5.18
CA LYS A 222 -4.69 18.77 5.36
C LYS A 222 -3.51 18.88 6.33
N ALA A 223 -3.32 17.84 7.12
CA ALA A 223 -2.08 17.61 7.86
C ALA A 223 -0.94 17.31 6.87
N ILE A 224 0.25 17.82 7.19
CA ILE A 224 1.44 17.69 6.35
C ILE A 224 2.70 17.56 7.20
N VAL A 225 3.51 16.55 6.91
CA VAL A 225 4.87 16.39 7.43
C VAL A 225 5.83 17.05 6.45
N ALA A 226 6.21 18.30 6.72
CA ALA A 226 7.03 19.09 5.80
C ALA A 226 8.42 18.46 5.53
N ASP A 227 9.10 18.06 6.60
CA ASP A 227 10.37 17.33 6.54
C ASP A 227 10.10 15.85 6.81
N ILE A 228 10.11 15.04 5.75
CA ILE A 228 9.99 13.59 5.91
C ILE A 228 11.32 12.97 6.35
N ASP A 229 12.47 13.56 6.03
CA ASP A 229 13.79 12.97 6.29
C ASP A 229 14.03 12.84 7.80
N GLY A 230 13.82 13.93 8.54
CA GLY A 230 13.88 13.97 10.01
C GLY A 230 12.63 13.44 10.72
N SER A 231 11.62 12.97 9.99
CA SER A 231 10.40 12.41 10.60
C SER A 231 10.56 10.94 10.97
N HIS A 232 9.79 10.52 11.98
CA HIS A 232 9.70 9.13 12.40
C HIS A 232 9.29 8.21 11.23
N PHE A 233 10.03 7.12 11.05
CA PHE A 233 9.76 6.12 10.04
C PHE A 233 10.21 4.73 10.55
N PRO A 234 9.43 3.66 10.29
CA PRO A 234 9.71 2.36 10.86
C PRO A 234 11.00 1.74 10.32
N LYS A 235 11.85 1.37 11.27
CA LYS A 235 13.03 0.48 11.05
C LYS A 235 12.66 -0.98 11.31
N LYS A 236 11.85 -1.22 12.34
CA LYS A 236 11.38 -2.55 12.78
C LYS A 236 10.02 -2.87 12.18
N TRP A 237 10.00 -3.25 10.91
CA TRP A 237 8.76 -3.68 10.26
C TRP A 237 8.26 -4.97 10.91
N VAL A 238 6.95 -5.05 11.16
CA VAL A 238 6.32 -6.30 11.56
C VAL A 238 6.53 -7.34 10.45
N VAL A 239 6.86 -8.56 10.85
CA VAL A 239 7.22 -9.65 9.94
C VAL A 239 6.09 -10.70 9.90
N PRO A 240 5.18 -10.63 8.91
CA PRO A 240 4.10 -11.61 8.78
C PRO A 240 4.61 -13.05 8.70
N PHE A 241 3.89 -13.98 9.33
CA PHE A 241 4.14 -15.42 9.15
C PHE A 241 3.82 -15.86 7.73
N MET A 242 2.70 -15.35 7.19
CA MET A 242 2.26 -15.62 5.84
C MET A 242 2.85 -14.64 4.82
N LYS A 243 2.96 -15.08 3.57
CA LYS A 243 3.33 -14.18 2.48
C LYS A 243 2.18 -13.22 2.20
N ILE A 244 2.46 -11.91 2.26
CA ILE A 244 1.52 -10.83 1.96
C ILE A 244 1.66 -10.35 0.50
N VAL A 245 0.79 -9.44 0.04
CA VAL A 245 0.80 -8.97 -1.37
C VAL A 245 2.09 -8.22 -1.71
N HIS A 246 2.53 -7.31 -0.84
CA HIS A 246 3.81 -6.62 -0.96
C HIS A 246 4.72 -7.00 0.21
N ASP A 247 5.30 -8.19 0.10
CA ASP A 247 6.12 -8.79 1.15
C ASP A 247 7.59 -8.36 1.04
N ARG A 248 7.87 -7.13 1.50
CA ARG A 248 9.16 -6.44 1.31
C ARG A 248 9.41 -5.39 2.39
N VAL A 249 10.66 -5.01 2.60
CA VAL A 249 11.00 -3.77 3.32
C VAL A 249 10.66 -2.59 2.40
N GLY A 250 9.76 -1.71 2.82
CA GLY A 250 9.30 -0.57 2.03
C GLY A 250 9.92 0.75 2.50
N VAL A 251 10.92 1.27 1.82
CA VAL A 251 11.56 2.54 2.18
C VAL A 251 10.94 3.67 1.35
N GLU A 252 10.22 4.60 2.00
CA GLU A 252 9.66 5.78 1.33
C GLU A 252 10.79 6.77 1.02
N ILE A 253 11.24 6.80 -0.23
CA ILE A 253 12.33 7.70 -0.67
C ILE A 253 11.83 9.11 -0.98
N GLN A 254 10.54 9.23 -1.32
CA GLN A 254 9.91 10.47 -1.72
C GLN A 254 8.40 10.40 -1.49
N ARG A 255 7.84 11.46 -0.88
CA ARG A 255 6.40 11.70 -0.78
C ARG A 255 5.99 12.81 -1.74
N GLY A 256 4.90 12.59 -2.49
CA GLY A 256 4.42 13.52 -3.50
C GLY A 256 5.01 13.29 -4.91
N CYS A 257 4.42 13.97 -5.90
CA CYS A 257 4.81 13.91 -7.31
C CYS A 257 4.63 15.29 -7.97
N ASN A 258 5.64 15.76 -8.71
CA ASN A 258 5.66 17.07 -9.37
C ASN A 258 5.04 17.08 -10.77
N ARG A 259 4.80 15.92 -11.37
CA ARG A 259 4.45 15.83 -12.80
C ARG A 259 3.00 16.17 -13.15
N GLY A 260 2.11 16.16 -12.16
CA GLY A 260 0.78 16.78 -12.30
C GLY A 260 -0.17 16.14 -13.30
N CYS A 261 -0.10 14.81 -13.52
CA CYS A 261 -1.06 14.09 -14.35
C CYS A 261 -2.51 14.35 -13.87
N ARG A 262 -3.36 14.93 -14.71
CA ARG A 262 -4.63 15.58 -14.30
C ARG A 262 -5.70 14.65 -13.75
N PHE A 263 -5.56 13.34 -13.95
CA PHE A 263 -6.43 12.30 -13.38
C PHE A 263 -5.95 11.78 -12.01
N CYS A 264 -4.68 11.99 -11.67
CA CYS A 264 -4.02 11.29 -10.57
C CYS A 264 -4.22 12.04 -9.24
N GLN A 265 -5.19 11.62 -8.44
CA GLN A 265 -5.46 12.21 -7.12
C GLN A 265 -4.19 12.27 -6.25
N ALA A 266 -3.44 11.17 -6.15
CA ALA A 266 -2.19 11.11 -5.39
C ALA A 266 -1.18 12.20 -5.80
N GLY A 267 -1.08 12.50 -7.11
CA GLY A 267 -0.18 13.54 -7.63
C GLY A 267 -0.57 14.97 -7.24
N TYR A 268 -1.80 15.18 -6.77
CA TYR A 268 -2.33 16.47 -6.31
C TYR A 268 -2.36 16.53 -4.78
N ILE A 269 -2.95 15.53 -4.11
CA ILE A 269 -3.15 15.56 -2.65
C ILE A 269 -1.84 15.46 -1.84
N TYR A 270 -0.81 14.79 -2.37
CA TYR A 270 0.47 14.61 -1.65
C TYR A 270 1.49 15.72 -1.89
N ARG A 271 1.18 16.72 -2.73
CA ARG A 271 2.08 17.87 -2.96
C ARG A 271 2.37 18.61 -1.64
N PRO A 272 3.57 19.20 -1.49
CA PRO A 272 4.69 19.25 -2.43
C PRO A 272 5.54 17.96 -2.42
N VAL A 273 6.52 17.88 -3.34
CA VAL A 273 7.49 16.77 -3.36
C VAL A 273 8.47 16.93 -2.20
N ARG A 274 8.62 15.89 -1.39
CA ARG A 274 9.54 15.85 -0.25
C ARG A 274 10.38 14.59 -0.38
N GLN A 275 11.70 14.72 -0.50
CA GLN A 275 12.65 13.62 -0.64
C GLN A 275 13.40 13.38 0.67
N ARG A 276 13.72 12.12 0.95
CA ARG A 276 14.69 11.74 1.98
C ARG A 276 16.12 11.88 1.46
N SER A 277 17.08 12.06 2.33
CA SER A 277 18.50 12.05 1.97
C SER A 277 18.97 10.63 1.61
N PRO A 278 20.00 10.48 0.74
CA PRO A 278 20.59 9.18 0.42
C PRO A 278 21.05 8.40 1.65
N GLU A 279 21.60 9.10 2.65
CA GLU A 279 22.10 8.53 3.90
C GLU A 279 20.96 7.88 4.68
N THR A 280 19.87 8.63 4.91
CA THR A 280 18.67 8.12 5.60
C THR A 280 18.07 6.94 4.84
N ILE A 281 17.97 7.01 3.51
CA ILE A 281 17.42 5.92 2.68
C ILE A 281 18.26 4.65 2.85
N LYS A 282 19.59 4.77 2.82
CA LYS A 282 20.52 3.66 3.01
C LYS A 282 20.38 3.07 4.40
N GLU A 283 20.35 3.89 5.44
CA GLU A 283 20.16 3.46 6.83
C GLU A 283 18.86 2.67 6.98
N LEU A 284 17.74 3.23 6.54
CA LEU A 284 16.41 2.59 6.60
C LEU A 284 16.37 1.27 5.83
N ALA A 285 16.96 1.22 4.64
CA ALA A 285 17.02 0.00 3.83
C ALA A 285 17.84 -1.10 4.50
N CYS A 286 19.03 -0.73 4.96
CA CYS A 286 20.01 -1.64 5.55
C CYS A 286 19.53 -2.22 6.88
N GLU A 287 19.09 -1.34 7.80
CA GLU A 287 18.56 -1.76 9.09
C GLU A 287 17.24 -2.52 8.93
N GLY A 288 16.36 -2.07 8.03
CA GLY A 288 15.10 -2.77 7.75
C GLY A 288 15.32 -4.20 7.26
N LEU A 289 16.32 -4.44 6.40
CA LEU A 289 16.69 -5.78 5.95
C LEU A 289 17.24 -6.64 7.10
N ASP A 290 18.12 -6.08 7.94
CA ASP A 290 18.71 -6.80 9.07
C ASP A 290 17.67 -7.16 10.15
N LEU A 291 16.78 -6.23 10.48
CA LEU A 291 15.78 -6.40 11.55
C LEU A 291 14.59 -7.27 11.12
N THR A 292 14.34 -7.45 9.83
CA THR A 292 13.22 -8.26 9.32
C THR A 292 13.67 -9.61 8.80
N GLY A 293 14.88 -9.69 8.23
CA GLY A 293 15.37 -10.85 7.50
C GLY A 293 14.70 -11.00 6.12
N ASN A 294 14.05 -9.95 5.61
CA ASN A 294 13.42 -9.96 4.30
C ASN A 294 14.43 -10.18 3.17
N GLU A 295 13.98 -10.84 2.11
CA GLU A 295 14.73 -11.06 0.87
C GLU A 295 14.42 -9.97 -0.17
N GLU A 296 13.37 -9.18 0.04
CA GLU A 296 12.87 -8.17 -0.89
C GLU A 296 12.94 -6.78 -0.23
N LEU A 297 13.56 -5.82 -0.94
CA LEU A 297 13.60 -4.40 -0.61
C LEU A 297 12.88 -3.62 -1.71
N SER A 298 12.17 -2.56 -1.35
CA SER A 298 11.58 -1.66 -2.32
C SER A 298 11.68 -0.21 -1.92
N PHE A 299 12.15 0.61 -2.86
CA PHE A 299 12.14 2.05 -2.73
C PHE A 299 10.80 2.59 -3.24
N ILE A 300 9.97 3.07 -2.32
CA ILE A 300 8.58 3.44 -2.56
C ILE A 300 8.49 4.95 -2.81
N SER A 301 7.83 5.31 -3.92
CA SER A 301 7.48 6.68 -4.29
C SER A 301 6.36 6.63 -5.34
N LEU A 302 5.67 7.75 -5.55
CA LEU A 302 4.77 7.93 -6.69
C LEU A 302 5.52 7.99 -8.03
N SER A 303 6.82 8.27 -8.00
CA SER A 303 7.69 8.29 -9.18
C SER A 303 9.14 8.09 -8.72
N ALA A 304 9.54 6.83 -8.53
CA ALA A 304 10.86 6.52 -7.96
C ALA A 304 12.00 6.99 -8.87
N GLY A 305 11.83 6.88 -10.20
CA GLY A 305 12.83 7.31 -11.17
C GLY A 305 13.07 8.82 -11.23
N ASP A 306 12.22 9.65 -10.61
CA ASP A 306 12.44 11.10 -10.50
C ASP A 306 13.45 11.47 -9.39
N TYR A 307 13.96 10.48 -8.63
CA TYR A 307 14.96 10.69 -7.59
C TYR A 307 16.39 10.64 -8.19
N GLU A 308 17.08 11.77 -8.26
CA GLU A 308 18.36 11.95 -8.98
C GLU A 308 19.51 11.07 -8.44
N GLY A 309 19.47 10.67 -7.17
CA GLY A 309 20.49 9.80 -6.54
C GLY A 309 20.18 8.29 -6.52
N LEU A 310 19.10 7.84 -7.18
CA LEU A 310 18.58 6.48 -6.98
C LEU A 310 19.56 5.40 -7.43
N GLY A 311 20.25 5.61 -8.54
CA GLY A 311 21.23 4.66 -9.07
C GLY A 311 22.38 4.39 -8.09
N ASN A 312 22.89 5.43 -7.42
CA ASN A 312 23.96 5.30 -6.42
C ASN A 312 23.49 4.56 -5.17
N ILE A 313 22.31 4.92 -4.65
CA ILE A 313 21.70 4.24 -3.49
C ILE A 313 21.52 2.75 -3.78
N VAL A 314 20.94 2.43 -4.95
CA VAL A 314 20.70 1.06 -5.39
C VAL A 314 22.02 0.28 -5.52
N LYS A 315 23.07 0.91 -6.06
CA LYS A 315 24.41 0.31 -6.15
C LYS A 315 25.01 0.03 -4.78
N GLU A 316 25.05 1.02 -3.88
CA GLU A 316 25.64 0.88 -2.54
C GLU A 316 24.92 -0.17 -1.69
N VAL A 317 23.58 -0.17 -1.70
CA VAL A 317 22.80 -1.18 -0.99
C VAL A 317 23.06 -2.57 -1.60
N SER A 318 23.15 -2.68 -2.93
CA SER A 318 23.47 -3.95 -3.58
C SER A 318 24.87 -4.46 -3.24
N GLU A 319 25.86 -3.57 -3.14
CA GLU A 319 27.24 -3.92 -2.76
C GLU A 319 27.31 -4.41 -1.31
N ARG A 320 26.63 -3.73 -0.38
CA ARG A 320 26.51 -4.19 1.02
C ARG A 320 25.86 -5.56 1.10
N GLU A 321 24.80 -5.78 0.33
CA GLU A 321 24.03 -7.02 0.35
C GLU A 321 24.65 -8.12 -0.52
N SER A 322 25.83 -7.91 -1.11
CA SER A 322 26.48 -8.88 -2.04
C SER A 322 26.70 -10.28 -1.45
N GLY A 323 26.85 -10.39 -0.12
CA GLY A 323 26.97 -11.66 0.61
C GLY A 323 25.65 -12.37 0.90
N ARG A 324 24.50 -11.72 0.65
CA ARG A 324 23.15 -12.24 0.91
C ARG A 324 22.32 -12.20 -0.38
N TRP A 325 21.29 -13.04 -0.48
CA TRP A 325 20.34 -12.89 -1.57
C TRP A 325 19.34 -11.79 -1.23
N THR A 326 19.42 -10.65 -1.89
CA THR A 326 18.50 -9.53 -1.70
C THR A 326 18.05 -9.00 -3.06
N ASN A 327 16.73 -9.01 -3.27
CA ASN A 327 16.06 -8.48 -4.45
C ASN A 327 15.63 -7.04 -4.19
N ILE A 328 15.93 -6.14 -5.13
CA ILE A 328 15.56 -4.72 -5.06
C ILE A 328 14.49 -4.45 -6.12
N ASN A 329 13.36 -3.89 -5.69
CA ASN A 329 12.23 -3.56 -6.54
C ASN A 329 11.95 -2.06 -6.57
N LEU A 330 11.72 -1.53 -7.76
CA LEU A 330 11.37 -0.13 -7.99
C LEU A 330 9.94 -0.04 -8.57
N PRO A 331 8.92 0.15 -7.72
CA PRO A 331 7.56 0.41 -8.18
C PRO A 331 7.49 1.78 -8.87
N SER A 332 6.47 1.95 -9.71
CA SER A 332 6.09 3.26 -10.28
C SER A 332 7.20 3.93 -11.10
N LEU A 333 7.86 3.18 -11.98
CA LEU A 333 8.85 3.73 -12.92
C LEU A 333 8.16 4.36 -14.13
N ARG A 334 8.63 5.57 -14.47
CA ARG A 334 8.22 6.30 -15.67
C ARG A 334 9.14 6.00 -16.83
N VAL A 335 8.60 6.02 -18.04
CA VAL A 335 9.30 5.72 -19.32
C VAL A 335 10.54 6.59 -19.46
N GLU A 336 10.38 7.86 -19.14
CA GLU A 336 11.36 8.94 -19.28
C GLU A 336 12.53 8.81 -18.29
N THR A 337 12.35 8.05 -17.20
CA THR A 337 13.34 7.92 -16.10
C THR A 337 14.15 6.63 -16.17
N LEU A 338 13.92 5.79 -17.18
CA LEU A 338 14.54 4.49 -17.29
C LEU A 338 15.89 4.56 -17.99
N THR A 339 16.97 4.46 -17.21
CA THR A 339 18.33 4.36 -17.74
C THR A 339 18.81 2.91 -17.87
N PRO A 340 19.70 2.60 -18.82
CA PRO A 340 20.31 1.27 -18.92
C PRO A 340 21.01 0.82 -17.63
N GLU A 341 21.63 1.76 -16.91
CA GLU A 341 22.32 1.52 -15.64
C GLU A 341 21.32 1.04 -14.58
N LEU A 342 20.17 1.73 -14.43
CA LEU A 342 19.13 1.34 -13.49
C LEU A 342 18.54 -0.04 -13.82
N LEU A 343 18.27 -0.29 -15.11
CA LEU A 343 17.79 -1.59 -15.59
C LEU A 343 18.80 -2.72 -15.35
N SER A 344 20.11 -2.42 -15.42
CA SER A 344 21.16 -3.40 -15.16
C SER A 344 21.19 -3.85 -13.69
N VAL A 345 20.94 -2.94 -12.74
CA VAL A 345 20.89 -3.32 -11.32
C VAL A 345 19.62 -4.10 -10.99
N LEU A 346 18.49 -3.73 -11.60
CA LEU A 346 17.23 -4.45 -11.47
C LEU A 346 17.25 -5.86 -12.08
N LYS A 347 18.29 -6.22 -12.85
CA LYS A 347 18.40 -7.51 -13.53
C LYS A 347 18.45 -8.71 -12.56
N ARG A 348 18.91 -8.53 -11.31
CA ARG A 348 18.81 -9.60 -10.30
C ARG A 348 17.36 -9.88 -9.89
N SER A 349 16.50 -8.86 -9.92
CA SER A 349 15.07 -8.94 -9.60
C SER A 349 14.18 -9.22 -10.83
N LEU A 350 14.70 -9.91 -11.84
CA LEU A 350 13.95 -10.27 -13.08
C LEU A 350 12.70 -11.15 -12.82
N HIS A 351 12.38 -11.45 -11.57
CA HIS A 351 11.26 -12.28 -11.11
C HIS A 351 9.96 -11.49 -11.13
N GLY A 352 9.57 -10.99 -12.30
CA GLY A 352 8.31 -10.28 -12.46
C GLY A 352 8.11 -9.71 -13.86
N GLY A 353 6.88 -9.27 -14.12
CA GLY A 353 6.58 -8.43 -15.27
C GLY A 353 7.03 -7.00 -15.02
N PHE A 354 7.72 -6.40 -16.00
CA PHE A 354 7.96 -4.97 -15.99
C PHE A 354 6.66 -4.25 -16.32
N THR A 355 6.38 -3.09 -15.73
CA THR A 355 5.15 -2.35 -15.99
C THR A 355 5.47 -0.97 -16.51
N ILE A 356 4.84 -0.60 -17.63
CA ILE A 356 4.85 0.75 -18.18
C ILE A 356 3.39 1.23 -18.20
N ALA A 357 3.16 2.47 -17.80
CA ALA A 357 1.86 3.11 -17.95
C ALA A 357 1.97 4.18 -19.04
N PRO A 358 1.41 3.93 -20.24
CA PRO A 358 1.14 4.98 -21.21
C PRO A 358 -0.11 5.80 -20.90
N GLU A 359 -1.10 5.18 -20.22
CA GLU A 359 -2.44 5.67 -19.81
C GLU A 359 -3.34 6.07 -20.98
N ALA A 360 -2.79 6.73 -22.00
CA ALA A 360 -3.44 7.03 -23.27
C ALA A 360 -2.52 6.65 -24.45
N ALA A 361 -3.13 6.24 -25.57
CA ALA A 361 -2.40 5.77 -26.74
C ALA A 361 -2.01 6.87 -27.73
N THR A 362 -2.83 7.91 -27.87
CA THR A 362 -2.51 9.06 -28.72
C THR A 362 -1.74 10.12 -27.94
N GLU A 363 -0.80 10.81 -28.59
CA GLU A 363 -0.06 11.93 -27.98
C GLU A 363 -0.99 13.07 -27.54
N ARG A 364 -2.02 13.35 -28.35
CA ARG A 364 -3.07 14.31 -28.01
C ARG A 364 -3.69 14.00 -26.65
N LEU A 365 -4.15 12.76 -26.43
CA LEU A 365 -4.82 12.39 -25.18
C LEU A 365 -3.82 12.27 -24.01
N ARG A 366 -2.55 11.93 -24.28
CA ARG A 366 -1.46 12.05 -23.29
C ARG A 366 -1.24 13.51 -22.85
N ASN A 367 -1.27 14.47 -23.78
CA ASN A 367 -1.21 15.90 -23.44
C ASN A 367 -2.42 16.38 -22.64
N VAL A 368 -3.64 15.91 -22.97
CA VAL A 368 -4.88 16.18 -22.20
C VAL A 368 -4.69 15.79 -20.74
N ILE A 369 -4.13 14.61 -20.46
CA ILE A 369 -3.88 14.14 -19.09
C ILE A 369 -2.59 14.68 -18.46
N ASN A 370 -1.88 15.57 -19.16
CA ASN A 370 -0.57 16.12 -18.79
C ASN A 370 0.51 15.04 -18.58
N LYS A 371 0.62 14.12 -19.53
CA LYS A 371 1.69 13.13 -19.62
C LYS A 371 2.42 13.32 -20.96
N GLN A 372 3.73 13.53 -20.93
CA GLN A 372 4.46 14.10 -22.07
C GLN A 372 5.34 13.08 -22.82
N ASN A 373 5.16 11.79 -22.59
CA ASN A 373 5.91 10.76 -23.30
C ASN A 373 5.39 10.58 -24.75
N THR A 374 6.29 10.47 -25.71
CA THR A 374 5.95 10.25 -27.13
C THR A 374 5.70 8.77 -27.44
N GLU A 375 5.11 8.45 -28.60
CA GLU A 375 5.01 7.06 -29.05
C GLU A 375 6.41 6.44 -29.25
N GLU A 376 7.35 7.21 -29.78
CA GLU A 376 8.72 6.75 -30.05
C GLU A 376 9.44 6.35 -28.75
N GLU A 377 9.36 7.19 -27.72
CA GLU A 377 9.95 6.91 -26.39
C GLU A 377 9.37 5.65 -25.76
N LEU A 378 8.05 5.45 -25.90
CA LEU A 378 7.39 4.24 -25.42
C LEU A 378 7.98 3.00 -26.11
N LEU A 379 8.01 2.97 -27.44
CA LEU A 379 8.51 1.81 -28.20
C LEU A 379 9.99 1.55 -27.94
N LYS A 380 10.81 2.60 -27.84
CA LYS A 380 12.24 2.49 -27.46
C LYS A 380 12.41 1.88 -26.07
N THR A 381 11.55 2.26 -25.13
CA THR A 381 11.56 1.69 -23.77
C THR A 381 11.16 0.23 -23.78
N VAL A 382 10.14 -0.15 -24.56
CA VAL A 382 9.76 -1.56 -24.76
C VAL A 382 10.95 -2.39 -25.27
N GLU A 383 11.64 -1.91 -26.31
CA GLU A 383 12.83 -2.59 -26.82
C GLU A 383 13.93 -2.71 -25.75
N THR A 384 14.15 -1.65 -24.97
CA THR A 384 15.19 -1.60 -23.93
C THR A 384 14.92 -2.59 -22.80
N VAL A 385 13.68 -2.64 -22.30
CA VAL A 385 13.25 -3.62 -21.27
C VAL A 385 13.49 -5.05 -21.74
N PHE A 386 13.12 -5.38 -22.99
CA PHE A 386 13.33 -6.72 -23.52
C PHE A 386 14.80 -7.03 -23.80
N LYS A 387 15.62 -6.04 -24.23
CA LYS A 387 17.08 -6.19 -24.41
C LYS A 387 17.78 -6.53 -23.09
N THR A 388 17.32 -5.99 -21.97
CA THR A 388 17.93 -6.26 -20.65
C THR A 388 17.57 -7.64 -20.07
N GLY A 389 16.55 -8.31 -20.61
CA GLY A 389 16.25 -9.72 -20.32
C GLY A 389 14.87 -10.01 -19.72
N TRP A 390 14.05 -9.00 -19.44
CA TRP A 390 12.64 -9.21 -19.02
C TRP A 390 11.87 -9.97 -20.09
N ARG A 391 10.97 -10.87 -19.67
CA ARG A 391 10.11 -11.64 -20.59
C ARG A 391 8.68 -11.14 -20.64
N GLN A 392 8.25 -10.48 -19.58
CA GLN A 392 6.87 -10.03 -19.39
C GLN A 392 6.85 -8.52 -19.25
N LEU A 393 5.97 -7.88 -20.02
CA LEU A 393 5.72 -6.44 -19.96
C LEU A 393 4.22 -6.19 -19.83
N LYS A 394 3.82 -5.34 -18.89
CA LYS A 394 2.44 -4.89 -18.71
C LYS A 394 2.32 -3.43 -19.15
N LEU A 395 1.35 -3.14 -20.00
CA LEU A 395 1.01 -1.79 -20.45
C LEU A 395 -0.32 -1.36 -19.83
N TYR A 396 -0.34 -0.26 -19.07
CA TYR A 396 -1.57 0.29 -18.47
C TYR A 396 -2.21 1.38 -19.32
N PHE A 397 -3.47 1.19 -19.68
CA PHE A 397 -4.29 2.15 -20.42
C PHE A 397 -5.56 2.48 -19.64
N MET A 398 -6.12 3.65 -19.92
CA MET A 398 -7.40 4.10 -19.42
C MET A 398 -8.35 4.35 -20.59
N ILE A 399 -9.64 4.08 -20.40
CA ILE A 399 -10.72 4.50 -21.30
C ILE A 399 -11.67 5.45 -20.58
N GLY A 400 -12.29 6.36 -21.32
CA GLY A 400 -13.24 7.34 -20.78
C GLY A 400 -12.61 8.64 -20.29
N LEU A 401 -11.37 8.94 -20.70
CA LEU A 401 -10.72 10.21 -20.37
C LEU A 401 -11.45 11.40 -21.01
N PRO A 402 -11.34 12.63 -20.45
CA PRO A 402 -11.90 13.83 -21.07
C PRO A 402 -11.42 13.99 -22.52
N THR A 403 -12.33 14.39 -23.42
CA THR A 403 -12.08 14.54 -24.87
C THR A 403 -11.70 13.26 -25.63
N GLU A 404 -11.82 12.07 -25.01
CA GLU A 404 -11.55 10.79 -25.68
C GLU A 404 -12.54 10.53 -26.82
N THR A 405 -12.01 10.15 -27.98
CA THR A 405 -12.76 9.69 -29.14
C THR A 405 -12.62 8.18 -29.31
N ILE A 406 -13.48 7.57 -30.13
CA ILE A 406 -13.34 6.14 -30.46
C ILE A 406 -12.03 5.86 -31.21
N ASP A 407 -11.48 6.82 -31.96
CA ASP A 407 -10.18 6.64 -32.61
C ASP A 407 -9.03 6.59 -31.60
N ASP A 408 -9.12 7.30 -30.48
CA ASP A 408 -8.16 7.14 -29.38
C ASP A 408 -8.24 5.73 -28.76
N VAL A 409 -9.44 5.15 -28.67
CA VAL A 409 -9.64 3.77 -28.21
C VAL A 409 -9.05 2.77 -29.21
N ARG A 410 -9.24 2.99 -30.53
CA ARG A 410 -8.60 2.16 -31.57
C ARG A 410 -7.07 2.22 -31.47
N ALA A 411 -6.52 3.42 -31.24
CA ALA A 411 -5.09 3.63 -31.12
C ALA A 411 -4.45 2.84 -29.96
N ILE A 412 -5.21 2.47 -28.92
CA ILE A 412 -4.72 1.56 -27.87
C ILE A 412 -4.34 0.20 -28.47
N ALA A 413 -5.22 -0.37 -29.30
CA ALA A 413 -4.93 -1.65 -29.95
C ALA A 413 -3.71 -1.55 -30.88
N ASP A 414 -3.62 -0.46 -31.65
CA ASP A 414 -2.51 -0.22 -32.56
C ASP A 414 -1.17 -0.10 -31.82
N LEU A 415 -1.12 0.69 -30.75
CA LEU A 415 0.09 0.86 -29.94
C LEU A 415 0.52 -0.44 -29.27
N VAL A 416 -0.44 -1.23 -28.77
CA VAL A 416 -0.17 -2.55 -28.18
C VAL A 416 0.43 -3.50 -29.21
N LEU A 417 -0.08 -3.50 -30.45
CA LEU A 417 0.45 -4.31 -31.54
C LEU A 417 1.86 -3.86 -31.95
N LYS A 418 2.09 -2.55 -32.09
CA LYS A 418 3.42 -2.00 -32.35
C LYS A 418 4.43 -2.37 -31.25
N ALA A 419 4.03 -2.28 -29.98
CA ALA A 419 4.87 -2.67 -28.84
C ALA A 419 5.19 -4.18 -28.88
N TYR A 420 4.21 -5.01 -29.22
CA TYR A 420 4.41 -6.46 -29.38
C TYR A 420 5.40 -6.78 -30.50
N ASP A 421 5.27 -6.14 -31.66
CA ASP A 421 6.18 -6.32 -32.78
C ASP A 421 7.60 -5.81 -32.45
N ALA A 422 7.71 -4.66 -31.76
CA ALA A 422 8.98 -4.14 -31.26
C ALA A 422 9.66 -5.12 -30.29
N GLY A 423 8.93 -5.69 -29.34
CA GLY A 423 9.46 -6.70 -28.43
C GLY A 423 9.86 -7.99 -29.15
N ARG A 424 9.07 -8.46 -30.12
CA ARG A 424 9.34 -9.68 -30.90
C ARG A 424 10.57 -9.57 -31.80
N ARG A 425 10.93 -8.35 -32.23
CA ARG A 425 12.21 -8.08 -32.92
C ARG A 425 13.42 -8.32 -32.02
N ILE A 426 13.27 -8.17 -30.69
CA ILE A 426 14.34 -8.39 -29.72
C ILE A 426 14.40 -9.85 -29.26
N ARG A 427 13.25 -10.47 -28.99
CA ARG A 427 13.17 -11.84 -28.47
C ARG A 427 11.84 -12.50 -28.75
N HIS A 428 11.87 -13.81 -28.97
CA HIS A 428 10.68 -14.56 -29.37
C HIS A 428 9.78 -15.00 -28.20
N ASP A 429 10.29 -15.12 -26.98
CA ASP A 429 9.57 -15.68 -25.83
C ASP A 429 8.96 -14.61 -24.91
N ILE A 430 8.41 -13.54 -25.49
CA ILE A 430 7.81 -12.44 -24.72
C ILE A 430 6.32 -12.64 -24.42
N THR A 431 5.86 -11.92 -23.41
CA THR A 431 4.43 -11.68 -23.16
C THR A 431 4.20 -10.20 -22.91
N ILE A 432 3.29 -9.59 -23.66
CA ILE A 432 2.76 -8.25 -23.39
C ILE A 432 1.31 -8.38 -22.90
N THR A 433 1.03 -7.81 -21.73
CA THR A 433 -0.33 -7.70 -21.19
C THR A 433 -0.79 -6.25 -21.27
N ALA A 434 -1.76 -5.96 -22.14
CA ALA A 434 -2.48 -4.70 -22.13
C ALA A 434 -3.56 -4.75 -21.03
N SER A 435 -3.52 -3.81 -20.09
CA SER A 435 -4.45 -3.75 -18.96
C SER A 435 -5.19 -2.43 -19.01
N VAL A 436 -6.52 -2.49 -19.16
CA VAL A 436 -7.37 -1.33 -19.45
C VAL A 436 -8.32 -1.05 -18.30
N SER A 437 -8.19 0.11 -17.67
CA SER A 437 -9.13 0.57 -16.63
C SER A 437 -10.12 1.60 -17.19
N THR A 438 -11.27 1.74 -16.54
CA THR A 438 -12.20 2.84 -16.80
C THR A 438 -11.78 4.04 -15.97
N PHE A 439 -11.74 5.23 -16.57
CA PHE A 439 -11.45 6.45 -15.85
C PHE A 439 -12.53 6.74 -14.80
N VAL A 440 -12.10 6.91 -13.55
CA VAL A 440 -12.92 7.34 -12.43
C VAL A 440 -12.47 8.73 -12.00
N PRO A 441 -13.29 9.78 -12.18
CA PRO A 441 -12.99 11.11 -11.66
C PRO A 441 -12.86 11.09 -10.12
N LYS A 442 -11.79 11.69 -9.60
CA LYS A 442 -11.51 11.76 -8.15
C LYS A 442 -11.52 13.20 -7.65
N SER A 443 -11.89 13.40 -6.39
CA SER A 443 -11.84 14.70 -5.72
C SER A 443 -10.43 15.30 -5.72
N HIS A 444 -10.33 16.63 -5.67
CA HIS A 444 -9.06 17.38 -5.68
C HIS A 444 -8.17 17.13 -6.90
N THR A 445 -8.76 16.77 -8.02
CA THR A 445 -8.08 16.69 -9.32
C THR A 445 -8.67 17.72 -10.29
N PRO A 446 -7.93 18.15 -11.32
CA PRO A 446 -8.51 18.95 -12.40
C PRO A 446 -9.70 18.27 -13.08
N PHE A 447 -9.77 16.93 -13.07
CA PHE A 447 -10.88 16.17 -13.64
C PHE A 447 -12.03 15.91 -12.67
N GLN A 448 -12.05 16.51 -11.48
CA GLN A 448 -13.14 16.31 -10.52
C GLN A 448 -14.54 16.74 -11.06
N TRP A 449 -14.56 17.59 -12.07
CA TRP A 449 -15.77 18.05 -12.76
C TRP A 449 -16.15 17.22 -14.01
N ALA A 450 -15.22 16.40 -14.52
CA ALA A 450 -15.46 15.61 -15.72
C ALA A 450 -16.52 14.54 -15.49
N ARG A 451 -17.31 14.23 -16.52
CA ARG A 451 -18.19 13.05 -16.50
C ARG A 451 -17.38 11.76 -16.43
N GLN A 452 -18.03 10.70 -15.96
CA GLN A 452 -17.59 9.32 -16.15
C GLN A 452 -18.41 8.67 -17.27
N LEU A 453 -17.85 7.66 -17.95
CA LEU A 453 -18.60 6.87 -18.93
C LEU A 453 -19.76 6.12 -18.27
N THR A 454 -20.85 5.98 -19.03
CA THR A 454 -21.95 5.08 -18.69
C THR A 454 -21.53 3.61 -18.78
N LEU A 455 -22.39 2.71 -18.29
CA LEU A 455 -22.16 1.27 -18.38
C LEU A 455 -22.03 0.82 -19.83
N GLU A 456 -22.95 1.28 -20.68
CA GLU A 456 -23.05 0.95 -22.09
C GLU A 456 -21.80 1.44 -22.84
N GLU A 457 -21.43 2.71 -22.66
CA GLU A 457 -20.23 3.30 -23.29
C GLU A 457 -18.93 2.57 -22.87
N THR A 458 -18.85 2.13 -21.61
CA THR A 458 -17.70 1.39 -21.09
C THR A 458 -17.62 0.01 -21.75
N LEU A 459 -18.73 -0.72 -21.80
CA LEU A 459 -18.81 -2.04 -22.42
C LEU A 459 -18.53 -1.98 -23.93
N GLU A 460 -19.03 -0.95 -24.61
CA GLU A 460 -18.77 -0.71 -26.03
C GLU A 460 -17.27 -0.63 -26.32
N ARG A 461 -16.54 0.22 -25.58
CA ARG A 461 -15.09 0.40 -25.73
C ARG A 461 -14.31 -0.86 -25.36
N GLN A 462 -14.68 -1.53 -24.28
CA GLN A 462 -14.05 -2.81 -23.89
C GLN A 462 -14.26 -3.88 -24.98
N ASN A 463 -15.44 -3.97 -25.57
CA ASN A 463 -15.74 -4.92 -26.64
C ASN A 463 -15.03 -4.57 -27.94
N LEU A 464 -14.88 -3.28 -28.24
CA LEU A 464 -14.06 -2.82 -29.36
C LEU A 464 -12.61 -3.28 -29.21
N LEU A 465 -11.97 -3.09 -28.04
CA LEU A 465 -10.60 -3.54 -27.79
C LEU A 465 -10.46 -5.06 -27.87
N LYS A 466 -11.42 -5.82 -27.36
CA LYS A 466 -11.44 -7.30 -27.50
C LYS A 466 -11.51 -7.75 -28.95
N LYS A 467 -12.18 -6.98 -29.82
CA LYS A 467 -12.28 -7.25 -31.26
C LYS A 467 -10.98 -6.90 -31.99
N LEU A 468 -10.34 -5.79 -31.62
CA LEU A 468 -9.15 -5.27 -32.31
C LEU A 468 -7.86 -5.96 -31.86
N ILE A 469 -7.75 -6.35 -30.60
CA ILE A 469 -6.56 -7.03 -30.05
C ILE A 469 -6.74 -8.54 -30.25
N PRO A 470 -6.00 -9.16 -31.18
CA PRO A 470 -6.16 -10.57 -31.51
C PRO A 470 -5.62 -11.47 -30.39
N LYS A 471 -6.28 -12.60 -30.16
CA LYS A 471 -5.77 -13.66 -29.28
C LYS A 471 -4.54 -14.31 -29.93
N LYS A 472 -3.35 -13.86 -29.56
CA LYS A 472 -2.06 -14.37 -30.04
C LYS A 472 -1.21 -14.83 -28.86
N ARG A 473 -0.32 -15.81 -29.09
CA ARG A 473 0.64 -16.25 -28.08
C ARG A 473 1.52 -15.08 -27.65
N GLY A 474 1.63 -14.83 -26.35
CA GLY A 474 2.43 -13.73 -25.81
C GLY A 474 1.73 -12.35 -25.89
N LEU A 475 0.44 -12.31 -26.16
CA LEU A 475 -0.35 -11.08 -26.12
C LEU A 475 -1.63 -11.30 -25.32
N GLU A 476 -1.82 -10.53 -24.26
CA GLU A 476 -2.95 -10.63 -23.34
C GLU A 476 -3.67 -9.29 -23.20
N LEU A 477 -5.00 -9.34 -23.10
CA LEU A 477 -5.83 -8.18 -22.77
C LEU A 477 -6.55 -8.46 -21.44
N LYS A 478 -6.38 -7.55 -20.47
CA LYS A 478 -7.10 -7.53 -19.19
C LYS A 478 -7.86 -6.21 -19.09
N TRP A 479 -9.03 -6.23 -18.45
CA TRP A 479 -9.84 -5.03 -18.26
C TRP A 479 -10.52 -5.03 -16.90
N HIS A 480 -10.81 -3.85 -16.36
CA HIS A 480 -11.56 -3.69 -15.12
C HIS A 480 -13.07 -3.90 -15.34
N GLY A 481 -13.76 -4.40 -14.31
CA GLY A 481 -15.21 -4.56 -14.33
C GLY A 481 -15.94 -3.23 -14.50
N ALA A 482 -16.80 -3.12 -15.52
CA ALA A 482 -17.54 -1.89 -15.79
C ALA A 482 -18.49 -1.52 -14.64
N LYS A 483 -19.24 -2.49 -14.11
CA LYS A 483 -20.13 -2.31 -12.94
C LYS A 483 -19.38 -1.84 -11.69
N LEU A 484 -18.20 -2.39 -11.45
CA LEU A 484 -17.34 -2.00 -10.33
C LEU A 484 -16.89 -0.54 -10.47
N SER A 485 -16.52 -0.14 -11.69
CA SER A 485 -16.09 1.23 -12.00
C SER A 485 -17.20 2.27 -11.74
N LEU A 486 -18.47 1.92 -12.02
CA LEU A 486 -19.61 2.80 -11.71
C LEU A 486 -19.77 3.03 -10.22
N LEU A 487 -19.68 1.95 -9.44
CA LEU A 487 -19.79 2.01 -7.98
C LEU A 487 -18.64 2.84 -7.39
N GLU A 488 -17.41 2.60 -7.87
CA GLU A 488 -16.25 3.40 -7.47
C GLU A 488 -16.45 4.88 -7.80
N GLY A 489 -16.93 5.21 -9.00
CA GLY A 489 -17.21 6.58 -9.41
C GLY A 489 -18.27 7.28 -8.56
N ALA A 490 -19.31 6.54 -8.19
CA ALA A 490 -20.38 7.04 -7.32
C ALA A 490 -19.85 7.45 -5.95
N PHE A 491 -19.07 6.58 -5.32
CA PHE A 491 -18.50 6.86 -4.01
C PHE A 491 -17.37 7.89 -4.07
N SER A 492 -16.55 7.86 -5.12
CA SER A 492 -15.44 8.82 -5.28
C SER A 492 -15.93 10.27 -5.32
N ARG A 493 -17.12 10.51 -5.87
CA ARG A 493 -17.73 11.83 -6.02
C ARG A 493 -19.03 12.02 -5.24
N GLY A 494 -19.31 11.09 -4.35
CA GLY A 494 -20.56 10.99 -3.62
C GLY A 494 -20.66 11.94 -2.44
N ASP A 495 -21.86 11.99 -1.85
CA ASP A 495 -22.15 12.72 -0.62
C ASP A 495 -22.76 11.79 0.44
N ARG A 496 -23.12 12.35 1.60
CA ARG A 496 -23.63 11.60 2.76
C ARG A 496 -24.92 10.81 2.52
N ARG A 497 -25.69 11.11 1.46
CA ARG A 497 -26.89 10.34 1.09
C ARG A 497 -26.53 8.89 0.75
N LEU A 498 -25.29 8.62 0.36
CA LEU A 498 -24.81 7.27 0.07
C LEU A 498 -24.59 6.41 1.32
N ALA A 499 -24.50 6.98 2.52
CA ALA A 499 -24.30 6.21 3.74
C ALA A 499 -25.44 5.19 3.97
N GLU A 500 -26.70 5.60 3.78
CA GLU A 500 -27.85 4.71 3.90
C GLU A 500 -27.84 3.60 2.84
N ARG A 501 -27.31 3.89 1.65
CA ARG A 501 -27.16 2.91 0.55
C ARG A 501 -26.08 1.88 0.86
N ILE A 502 -24.99 2.28 1.50
CA ILE A 502 -23.95 1.37 1.98
C ILE A 502 -24.53 0.42 3.04
N VAL A 503 -25.30 0.95 4.00
CA VAL A 503 -26.00 0.12 5.01
C VAL A 503 -27.02 -0.82 4.35
N SER A 504 -27.79 -0.34 3.38
CA SER A 504 -28.74 -1.14 2.59
C SER A 504 -28.04 -2.31 1.88
N ALA A 505 -26.96 -2.05 1.14
CA ALA A 505 -26.19 -3.09 0.46
C ALA A 505 -25.56 -4.09 1.44
N TRP A 506 -25.03 -3.60 2.58
CA TRP A 506 -24.48 -4.45 3.63
C TRP A 506 -25.55 -5.38 4.24
N ASN A 507 -26.78 -4.88 4.47
CA ASN A 507 -27.92 -5.68 4.94
C ASN A 507 -28.34 -6.75 3.92
N LYS A 508 -28.20 -6.47 2.62
CA LYS A 508 -28.39 -7.46 1.54
C LYS A 508 -27.20 -8.44 1.40
N GLY A 509 -26.19 -8.34 2.26
CA GLY A 509 -25.06 -9.26 2.31
C GLY A 509 -23.89 -8.91 1.39
N SER A 510 -23.72 -7.64 1.00
CA SER A 510 -22.49 -7.16 0.36
C SER A 510 -21.33 -7.15 1.35
N ARG A 511 -20.21 -7.74 0.96
CA ARG A 511 -18.94 -7.84 1.69
C ARG A 511 -17.83 -7.87 0.65
N PHE A 512 -16.67 -7.29 0.95
CA PHE A 512 -15.49 -7.35 0.09
C PHE A 512 -15.81 -6.99 -1.37
N ASP A 513 -16.52 -5.87 -1.60
CA ASP A 513 -16.98 -5.46 -2.94
C ASP A 513 -15.82 -5.25 -3.95
N ALA A 514 -14.60 -5.09 -3.47
CA ALA A 514 -13.37 -5.01 -4.26
C ALA A 514 -12.89 -6.34 -4.87
N TRP A 515 -13.39 -7.47 -4.36
CA TRP A 515 -12.99 -8.81 -4.77
C TRP A 515 -14.02 -9.35 -5.76
N ASP A 516 -13.58 -9.69 -6.96
CA ASP A 516 -14.47 -10.11 -8.06
C ASP A 516 -15.37 -11.30 -7.67
N GLU A 517 -14.86 -12.22 -6.85
CA GLU A 517 -15.62 -13.38 -6.35
C GLU A 517 -16.68 -13.04 -5.30
N CYS A 518 -16.61 -11.85 -4.70
CA CYS A 518 -17.52 -11.38 -3.65
C CYS A 518 -18.48 -10.29 -4.14
N PHE A 519 -18.15 -9.61 -5.24
CA PHE A 519 -18.88 -8.45 -5.73
C PHE A 519 -20.31 -8.81 -6.23
N LYS A 520 -21.32 -8.22 -5.60
CA LYS A 520 -22.75 -8.41 -5.90
C LYS A 520 -23.39 -7.09 -6.32
N PHE A 521 -23.34 -6.78 -7.60
CA PHE A 521 -23.82 -5.49 -8.13
C PHE A 521 -25.32 -5.27 -7.89
N GLU A 522 -26.12 -6.33 -7.90
CA GLU A 522 -27.56 -6.31 -7.64
C GLU A 522 -27.93 -5.71 -6.28
N ASN A 523 -27.05 -5.81 -5.28
CA ASN A 523 -27.27 -5.23 -3.97
C ASN A 523 -27.24 -3.69 -3.99
N TRP A 524 -26.65 -3.10 -5.03
CA TRP A 524 -26.44 -1.68 -5.24
C TRP A 524 -27.45 -1.06 -6.23
N ALA A 525 -28.45 -1.82 -6.68
CA ALA A 525 -29.42 -1.38 -7.69
C ALA A 525 -30.32 -0.21 -7.28
N ASP A 526 -30.36 0.14 -5.98
CA ASP A 526 -31.13 1.27 -5.45
C ASP A 526 -30.37 2.61 -5.47
N ILE A 527 -29.13 2.62 -5.96
CA ILE A 527 -28.38 3.86 -6.21
C ILE A 527 -28.72 4.37 -7.61
N ASP A 528 -29.20 5.61 -7.70
CA ASP A 528 -29.15 6.35 -8.96
C ASP A 528 -27.75 6.91 -9.16
N PHE A 529 -27.00 6.29 -10.08
CA PHE A 529 -25.63 6.67 -10.39
C PHE A 529 -25.54 7.97 -11.20
N THR A 530 -26.62 8.40 -11.85
CA THR A 530 -26.60 9.48 -12.84
C THR A 530 -26.05 10.79 -12.28
N ASP A 531 -26.54 11.20 -11.10
CA ASP A 531 -26.13 12.45 -10.46
C ASP A 531 -24.67 12.44 -9.98
N TYR A 532 -24.14 11.27 -9.60
CA TYR A 532 -22.74 11.14 -9.19
C TYR A 532 -21.79 11.00 -10.38
N LEU A 533 -22.28 10.51 -11.52
CA LEU A 533 -21.47 10.22 -12.70
C LEU A 533 -21.43 11.34 -13.75
N ARG A 534 -22.38 12.29 -13.70
CA ARG A 534 -22.48 13.41 -14.66
C ARG A 534 -21.27 14.34 -14.67
N GLU A 535 -21.21 15.16 -15.71
CA GLU A 535 -20.37 16.35 -15.74
C GLU A 535 -20.92 17.38 -14.74
N ARG A 536 -20.01 18.11 -14.09
CA ARG A 536 -20.32 19.16 -13.12
C ARG A 536 -19.82 20.50 -13.62
N SER A 537 -20.52 21.58 -13.28
CA SER A 537 -19.99 22.92 -13.55
C SER A 537 -18.75 23.17 -12.69
N THR A 538 -17.77 23.91 -13.21
CA THR A 538 -16.58 24.31 -12.43
C THR A 538 -16.94 25.26 -11.27
N ASP A 539 -18.12 25.88 -11.33
CA ASP A 539 -18.69 26.74 -10.29
C ASP A 539 -19.64 26.01 -9.33
N GLU A 540 -19.92 24.73 -9.58
CA GLU A 540 -20.77 23.90 -8.70
C GLU A 540 -20.08 23.61 -7.36
N GLU A 541 -20.79 23.76 -6.25
CA GLU A 541 -20.29 23.37 -4.93
C GLU A 541 -20.21 21.84 -4.83
N LEU A 542 -19.03 21.33 -4.47
CA LEU A 542 -18.74 19.90 -4.40
C LEU A 542 -18.80 19.42 -2.95
N PRO A 543 -19.20 18.16 -2.69
CA PRO A 543 -19.32 17.62 -1.33
C PRO A 543 -18.05 17.78 -0.48
N TRP A 544 -16.87 17.77 -1.11
CA TRP A 544 -15.55 17.88 -0.46
C TRP A 544 -14.96 19.31 -0.44
N ASP A 545 -15.67 20.35 -0.89
CA ASP A 545 -15.11 21.71 -0.99
C ASP A 545 -14.70 22.33 0.36
N HIS A 546 -15.25 21.83 1.45
CA HIS A 546 -14.88 22.22 2.82
C HIS A 546 -13.55 21.58 3.30
N LEU A 547 -13.03 20.59 2.56
CA LEU A 547 -11.76 19.90 2.84
C LEU A 547 -10.67 20.45 1.92
N PHE A 548 -9.60 20.99 2.46
CA PHE A 548 -8.59 21.68 1.68
C PHE A 548 -7.28 20.89 1.58
N ALA A 549 -7.04 20.31 0.40
CA ALA A 549 -5.79 19.63 0.06
C ALA A 549 -4.59 20.57 -0.15
N GLY A 550 -4.77 21.89 0.05
CA GLY A 550 -3.77 22.92 -0.23
C GLY A 550 -3.76 23.43 -1.68
N LEU A 551 -4.73 23.03 -2.51
CA LEU A 551 -4.78 23.36 -3.92
C LEU A 551 -5.83 24.43 -4.20
N ASP A 552 -5.42 25.51 -4.87
CA ASP A 552 -6.36 26.56 -5.24
C ASP A 552 -7.36 26.06 -6.29
N ARG A 553 -8.63 26.40 -6.09
CA ARG A 553 -9.69 26.00 -7.02
C ARG A 553 -9.44 26.56 -8.42
N ASP A 554 -8.96 27.80 -8.52
CA ASP A 554 -8.67 28.45 -9.80
C ASP A 554 -7.50 27.76 -10.53
N PHE A 555 -6.51 27.24 -9.80
CA PHE A 555 -5.47 26.40 -10.39
C PHE A 555 -6.07 25.12 -10.99
N LEU A 556 -6.96 24.43 -10.26
CA LEU A 556 -7.64 23.23 -10.78
C LEU A 556 -8.51 23.56 -12.00
N LYS A 557 -9.24 24.68 -11.99
CA LYS A 557 -10.03 25.15 -13.16
C LYS A 557 -9.15 25.44 -14.36
N SER A 558 -8.02 26.13 -14.16
CA SER A 558 -7.03 26.39 -15.20
C SER A 558 -6.50 25.09 -15.80
N GLU A 559 -6.13 24.10 -14.97
CA GLU A 559 -5.67 22.81 -15.48
C GLU A 559 -6.76 22.02 -16.21
N TYR A 560 -8.02 22.11 -15.77
CA TYR A 560 -9.15 21.54 -16.50
C TYR A 560 -9.28 22.18 -17.89
N GLN A 561 -9.25 23.52 -17.97
CA GLN A 561 -9.36 24.22 -19.24
C GLN A 561 -8.22 23.89 -20.20
N LYS A 562 -6.97 23.87 -19.72
CA LYS A 562 -5.80 23.46 -20.52
C LYS A 562 -5.97 22.03 -21.05
N SER A 563 -6.57 21.13 -20.27
CA SER A 563 -6.82 19.77 -20.72
C SER A 563 -7.75 19.71 -21.93
N LEU A 564 -8.78 20.56 -21.98
CA LEU A 564 -9.72 20.63 -23.10
C LEU A 564 -9.04 21.09 -24.40
N ASN A 565 -7.98 21.90 -24.26
CA ASN A 565 -7.16 22.39 -25.37
C ASN A 565 -5.94 21.48 -25.68
N ALA A 566 -5.77 20.36 -24.96
CA ALA A 566 -4.57 19.52 -25.00
C ALA A 566 -3.26 20.29 -24.71
N GLU A 567 -3.33 21.35 -23.90
CA GLU A 567 -2.18 22.13 -23.45
C GLU A 567 -1.50 21.43 -22.26
N VAL A 568 -0.18 21.31 -22.34
CA VAL A 568 0.65 20.71 -21.28
C VAL A 568 1.04 21.75 -20.23
N THR A 569 1.29 21.29 -19.01
CA THR A 569 1.85 22.11 -17.94
C THR A 569 3.15 21.49 -17.45
N PRO A 570 4.28 22.22 -17.51
CA PRO A 570 5.58 21.71 -17.10
C PRO A 570 5.63 21.48 -15.59
N ASP A 571 6.58 20.66 -15.14
CA ASP A 571 6.80 20.43 -13.72
C ASP A 571 7.42 21.66 -13.04
N CYS A 572 7.07 21.88 -11.77
CA CYS A 572 7.52 23.06 -11.01
C CYS A 572 8.85 22.87 -10.24
N ILE A 573 9.57 21.76 -10.46
CA ILE A 573 10.90 21.54 -9.86
C ILE A 573 11.97 22.12 -10.78
N ASN A 574 11.92 21.75 -12.06
CA ASN A 574 12.90 22.17 -13.06
C ASN A 574 12.48 23.44 -13.82
N ASN A 575 11.24 23.90 -13.61
CA ASN A 575 10.68 25.08 -14.28
C ASN A 575 10.06 26.05 -13.26
N LYS A 576 9.54 27.18 -13.76
CA LYS A 576 8.85 28.18 -12.93
C LYS A 576 7.68 27.56 -12.17
N CYS A 577 7.46 28.02 -10.94
CA CYS A 577 6.34 27.61 -10.12
C CYS A 577 5.00 27.85 -10.85
N THR A 578 4.11 26.87 -10.82
CA THR A 578 2.77 26.92 -11.43
C THR A 578 1.71 27.55 -10.51
N ASN A 579 2.12 28.07 -9.35
CA ASN A 579 1.29 28.74 -8.36
C ASN A 579 0.02 27.94 -7.97
N CYS A 580 0.19 26.67 -7.61
CA CYS A 580 -0.94 25.78 -7.28
C CYS A 580 -1.56 25.98 -5.88
N GLY A 581 -1.02 26.90 -5.06
CA GLY A 581 -1.51 27.20 -3.70
C GLY A 581 -0.89 26.38 -2.56
N VAL A 582 -0.11 25.33 -2.86
CA VAL A 582 0.35 24.36 -1.84
C VAL A 582 1.54 24.83 -1.02
N CYS A 583 2.55 25.44 -1.66
CA CYS A 583 3.80 25.83 -1.00
C CYS A 583 3.68 27.22 -0.37
N ASP A 584 4.10 27.37 0.88
CA ASP A 584 4.29 28.67 1.53
C ASP A 584 5.73 29.21 1.38
N PHE A 585 6.63 28.38 0.83
CA PHE A 585 8.06 28.67 0.61
C PHE A 585 8.85 28.97 1.89
N LYS A 586 8.29 28.69 3.06
CA LYS A 586 8.93 28.77 4.37
C LYS A 586 9.13 27.36 4.91
N ASP A 587 8.03 26.75 5.37
CA ASP A 587 7.99 25.44 5.99
C ASP A 587 7.52 24.38 4.99
N VAL A 588 6.50 24.69 4.19
CA VAL A 588 5.95 23.80 3.17
C VAL A 588 6.49 24.20 1.79
N LYS A 589 7.43 23.42 1.28
CA LYS A 589 8.04 23.60 -0.05
C LYS A 589 8.51 22.28 -0.65
N ASN A 590 8.90 22.29 -1.91
CA ASN A 590 9.59 21.14 -2.50
C ASN A 590 10.94 20.96 -1.80
N VAL A 591 11.24 19.73 -1.38
CA VAL A 591 12.54 19.33 -0.83
C VAL A 591 13.11 18.28 -1.76
N ILE A 592 14.14 18.65 -2.51
CA ILE A 592 14.80 17.83 -3.53
C ILE A 592 16.27 17.70 -3.14
N VAL A 593 16.79 16.47 -3.17
CA VAL A 593 18.19 16.19 -2.92
C VAL A 593 18.99 16.65 -4.14
N CYS A 594 19.97 17.54 -3.93
CA CYS A 594 20.77 18.11 -5.02
C CYS A 594 22.07 17.32 -5.23
N HIS A 595 22.53 17.24 -6.49
CA HIS A 595 23.72 16.48 -6.90
C HIS A 595 25.04 16.87 -6.20
N CYS A 596 25.13 18.08 -5.63
CA CYS A 596 26.33 18.52 -4.90
C CYS A 596 26.58 17.75 -3.59
N ASP A 597 25.54 17.22 -2.95
CA ASP A 597 25.67 16.44 -1.70
C ASP A 597 26.23 15.02 -1.97
N LEU A 598 26.15 14.53 -3.22
CA LEU A 598 26.70 13.23 -3.62
C LEU A 598 28.20 13.25 -3.88
N SER A 599 28.80 14.45 -4.01
CA SER A 599 30.23 14.62 -4.35
C SER A 599 31.19 14.22 -3.22
N VAL A 600 30.67 14.03 -2.00
CA VAL A 600 31.45 13.57 -0.84
C VAL A 600 31.67 12.05 -0.87
N LEU A 601 30.96 11.31 -1.72
CA LEU A 601 30.99 9.84 -1.75
C LEU A 601 31.78 9.22 -2.93
N SER A 602 32.33 10.03 -3.84
CA SER A 602 32.96 9.53 -5.08
C SER A 602 34.48 9.39 -5.01
N THR A 603 35.01 8.54 -4.13
CA THR A 603 36.43 8.09 -4.21
C THR A 603 36.61 6.59 -4.50
N ALA A 604 35.54 5.87 -4.82
CA ALA A 604 35.64 4.49 -5.27
C ALA A 604 35.86 4.40 -6.80
N LYS A 605 36.98 3.79 -7.20
CA LYS A 605 37.38 3.53 -8.60
C LYS A 605 36.21 3.01 -9.45
N GLN A 606 36.14 3.50 -10.69
CA GLN A 606 35.33 2.94 -11.78
C GLN A 606 35.79 1.50 -12.09
N SER A 607 35.33 0.51 -11.32
CA SER A 607 35.19 -0.85 -11.83
C SER A 607 33.86 -0.92 -12.57
N SER A 608 33.87 -1.64 -13.70
CA SER A 608 32.63 -1.92 -14.42
C SER A 608 31.69 -2.66 -13.45
N ALA A 609 30.49 -2.14 -13.24
CA ALA A 609 29.53 -2.75 -12.30
C ALA A 609 29.29 -4.22 -12.65
N LEU A 610 29.45 -4.58 -13.93
CA LEU A 610 29.33 -5.94 -14.49
C LEU A 610 30.20 -7.00 -13.79
N ASP A 611 31.37 -6.64 -13.25
CA ASP A 611 32.31 -7.60 -12.65
C ASP A 611 31.99 -7.95 -11.18
N CYS A 612 31.12 -7.18 -10.51
CA CYS A 612 30.72 -7.40 -9.12
C CYS A 612 29.53 -8.38 -8.98
N PHE A 613 28.97 -8.86 -10.09
CA PHE A 613 27.68 -9.55 -10.09
C PHE A 613 27.72 -11.09 -10.03
N GLY A 614 28.88 -11.68 -9.76
CA GLY A 614 29.08 -13.14 -9.72
C GLY A 614 28.79 -13.80 -8.35
N GLY A 615 27.56 -14.28 -8.14
CA GLY A 615 27.21 -15.34 -7.17
C GLY A 615 27.40 -15.02 -5.68
N ALA A 616 26.65 -15.71 -4.81
CA ALA A 616 27.07 -15.84 -3.41
C ALA A 616 28.52 -16.39 -3.38
N PRO A 617 29.35 -16.02 -2.39
CA PRO A 617 30.74 -16.48 -2.33
C PRO A 617 30.86 -17.99 -2.59
N ARG A 618 31.73 -18.37 -3.53
CA ARG A 618 32.23 -19.75 -3.66
C ARG A 618 33.11 -20.07 -2.45
N ASN A 619 32.53 -20.12 -1.26
CA ASN A 619 33.10 -20.91 -0.19
C ASN A 619 32.73 -22.36 -0.50
N ASP A 620 33.75 -23.15 -0.84
CA ASP A 620 33.64 -24.57 -1.19
C ASP A 620 33.31 -25.45 0.03
N ASN A 621 33.46 -24.93 1.24
CA ASN A 621 33.03 -25.60 2.46
C ASN A 621 31.50 -25.46 2.62
N ILE A 622 30.78 -26.54 2.32
CA ILE A 622 29.35 -26.65 2.59
C ILE A 622 29.18 -27.36 3.92
N THR A 623 28.62 -26.65 4.90
CA THR A 623 28.22 -27.27 6.16
C THR A 623 26.71 -27.44 6.14
N GLN A 624 26.23 -28.65 6.42
CA GLN A 624 24.81 -28.90 6.65
C GLN A 624 24.54 -28.73 8.15
N LEU A 625 23.78 -27.69 8.49
CA LEU A 625 23.26 -27.48 9.84
C LEU A 625 21.94 -28.22 9.97
N ASN A 626 21.92 -29.25 10.81
CA ASN A 626 20.71 -29.97 11.19
C ASN A 626 20.21 -29.38 12.51
N PHE A 627 18.90 -29.20 12.65
CA PHE A 627 18.29 -28.68 13.87
C PHE A 627 16.98 -29.41 14.18
N THR A 628 16.70 -29.55 15.48
CA THR A 628 15.43 -30.04 16.02
C THR A 628 14.73 -28.88 16.70
N PHE A 629 13.43 -28.73 16.49
CA PHE A 629 12.65 -27.63 17.05
C PHE A 629 11.27 -28.10 17.53
N ILE A 630 10.68 -27.30 18.41
CA ILE A 630 9.29 -27.42 18.84
C ILE A 630 8.42 -26.40 18.10
N LYS A 631 7.16 -26.78 17.87
CA LYS A 631 6.08 -25.95 17.32
C LYS A 631 4.85 -26.17 18.19
N THR A 632 4.54 -25.22 19.05
CA THR A 632 3.51 -25.35 20.10
C THR A 632 2.70 -24.07 20.27
N GLY A 633 1.59 -24.13 21.01
CA GLY A 633 0.76 -22.95 21.28
C GLY A 633 0.14 -22.39 20.00
N VAL A 634 0.09 -21.06 19.87
CA VAL A 634 -0.49 -20.39 18.70
C VAL A 634 0.20 -20.75 17.38
N MET A 635 1.49 -21.11 17.45
CA MET A 635 2.28 -21.42 16.25
C MET A 635 1.84 -22.70 15.56
N ARG A 636 1.04 -23.57 16.18
CA ARG A 636 0.42 -24.74 15.51
C ARG A 636 -0.47 -24.36 14.32
N TRP A 637 -1.01 -23.14 14.33
CA TRP A 637 -1.84 -22.58 13.26
C TRP A 637 -1.03 -22.06 12.06
N VAL A 638 0.30 -21.99 12.19
CA VAL A 638 1.21 -21.67 11.08
C VAL A 638 1.42 -22.93 10.24
N SER A 639 1.13 -22.82 8.94
CA SER A 639 1.29 -23.90 7.97
C SER A 639 2.77 -24.18 7.67
N HIS A 640 3.05 -25.31 7.01
CA HIS A 640 4.42 -25.68 6.66
C HIS A 640 5.12 -24.63 5.78
N LEU A 641 4.41 -24.02 4.81
CA LEU A 641 4.99 -22.98 3.94
C LEU A 641 5.33 -21.69 4.70
N GLU A 642 4.49 -21.32 5.66
CA GLU A 642 4.69 -20.15 6.51
C GLU A 642 5.82 -20.40 7.52
N LEU A 643 5.96 -21.65 8.00
CA LEU A 643 7.07 -22.05 8.86
C LEU A 643 8.42 -22.02 8.10
N MET A 644 8.43 -22.49 6.85
CA MET A 644 9.58 -22.35 5.95
C MET A 644 9.97 -20.87 5.78
N HIS A 645 8.98 -20.00 5.60
CA HIS A 645 9.18 -18.56 5.47
C HIS A 645 9.73 -17.92 6.74
N LEU A 646 9.19 -18.29 7.90
CA LEU A 646 9.66 -17.86 9.23
C LEU A 646 11.14 -18.20 9.44
N PHE A 647 11.53 -19.47 9.22
CA PHE A 647 12.91 -19.89 9.42
C PHE A 647 13.88 -19.19 8.44
N ARG A 648 13.48 -18.99 7.18
CA ARG A 648 14.29 -18.22 6.23
C ARG A 648 14.63 -16.83 6.76
N ARG A 649 13.63 -16.12 7.28
CA ARG A 649 13.81 -14.79 7.86
C ARG A 649 14.64 -14.83 9.15
N ALA A 650 14.38 -15.81 10.02
CA ALA A 650 15.12 -15.97 11.27
C ALA A 650 16.62 -16.20 11.01
N PHE A 651 16.98 -17.08 10.07
CA PHE A 651 18.38 -17.30 9.70
C PHE A 651 19.02 -16.04 9.09
N ARG A 652 18.28 -15.28 8.27
CA ARG A 652 18.77 -14.02 7.70
C ARG A 652 19.01 -12.94 8.77
N ARG A 653 18.08 -12.74 9.70
CA ARG A 653 18.24 -11.81 10.84
C ARG A 653 19.44 -12.17 11.71
N ALA A 654 19.65 -13.47 11.95
CA ALA A 654 20.81 -13.96 12.69
C ALA A 654 22.14 -13.82 11.94
N GLY A 655 22.14 -13.34 10.70
CA GLY A 655 23.33 -13.17 9.87
C GLY A 655 23.91 -14.48 9.33
N VAL A 656 23.13 -15.56 9.30
CA VAL A 656 23.58 -16.88 8.84
C VAL A 656 23.85 -16.83 7.34
N LEU A 657 25.08 -17.20 6.93
CA LEU A 657 25.50 -17.24 5.52
C LEU A 657 24.99 -18.51 4.81
N VAL A 658 23.69 -18.53 4.54
CA VAL A 658 22.98 -19.63 3.89
C VAL A 658 23.32 -19.79 2.41
N LYS A 659 23.27 -21.02 1.91
CA LYS A 659 23.37 -21.34 0.48
C LYS A 659 21.99 -21.28 -0.18
N TYR A 660 21.98 -20.91 -1.45
CA TYR A 660 20.77 -20.83 -2.28
C TYR A 660 20.82 -21.86 -3.43
N SER A 661 19.65 -22.25 -3.94
CA SER A 661 19.54 -23.09 -5.13
C SER A 661 20.04 -22.36 -6.38
N GLN A 662 20.51 -23.12 -7.36
CA GLN A 662 20.85 -22.58 -8.68
C GLN A 662 19.57 -22.42 -9.52
N GLY A 663 19.52 -21.38 -10.36
CA GLY A 663 18.41 -21.15 -11.28
C GLY A 663 17.89 -19.72 -11.25
N PHE A 664 16.79 -19.48 -11.98
CA PHE A 664 16.23 -18.13 -12.12
C PHE A 664 15.72 -17.59 -10.79
N ASN A 665 15.10 -18.39 -9.91
CA ASN A 665 14.67 -17.98 -8.57
C ASN A 665 15.46 -18.75 -7.49
N PRO A 666 16.61 -18.25 -7.02
CA PRO A 666 17.36 -18.88 -5.94
C PRO A 666 16.52 -18.91 -4.67
N HIS A 667 16.36 -20.10 -4.10
CA HIS A 667 15.72 -20.29 -2.81
C HIS A 667 16.76 -20.76 -1.81
N MET A 668 16.68 -20.25 -0.58
CA MET A 668 17.47 -20.78 0.52
C MET A 668 17.32 -22.31 0.57
N LYS A 669 18.44 -23.02 0.60
CA LYS A 669 18.49 -24.48 0.73
C LYS A 669 18.15 -24.91 2.16
N LEU A 670 16.92 -24.65 2.53
CA LEU A 670 16.28 -25.02 3.77
C LEU A 670 15.27 -26.13 3.47
N SER A 671 15.20 -27.12 4.35
CA SER A 671 14.20 -28.18 4.29
C SER A 671 13.76 -28.52 5.71
N LEU A 672 12.45 -28.65 5.91
CA LEU A 672 11.85 -29.20 7.12
C LEU A 672 11.34 -30.60 6.77
N GLU A 673 11.64 -31.60 7.61
CA GLU A 673 11.43 -33.01 7.27
C GLU A 673 9.94 -33.39 7.13
N ARG A 674 9.07 -32.75 7.92
CA ARG A 674 7.64 -33.07 7.97
C ARG A 674 6.79 -31.83 7.75
N ALA A 675 5.65 -32.04 7.07
CA ALA A 675 4.58 -31.07 6.96
C ALA A 675 3.43 -31.49 7.89
N LEU A 676 3.48 -31.04 9.15
CA LEU A 676 2.38 -31.22 10.10
C LEU A 676 1.10 -30.56 9.59
N LYS A 677 -0.06 -31.13 9.96
CA LYS A 677 -1.34 -30.49 9.65
C LYS A 677 -1.46 -29.18 10.44
N VAL A 678 -2.13 -28.20 9.86
CA VAL A 678 -2.46 -26.96 10.57
C VAL A 678 -3.33 -27.30 11.77
N GLY A 679 -2.95 -26.83 12.96
CA GLY A 679 -3.58 -27.20 14.23
C GLY A 679 -2.81 -28.24 15.06
N GLU A 680 -1.83 -28.94 14.47
CA GLU A 680 -0.99 -29.92 15.19
C GLU A 680 0.26 -29.28 15.80
N GLU A 681 0.57 -29.69 17.03
CA GLU A 681 1.82 -29.37 17.71
C GLU A 681 2.90 -30.40 17.40
N GLY A 682 4.15 -29.96 17.37
CA GLY A 682 5.32 -30.81 17.17
C GLY A 682 6.36 -30.57 18.26
N LEU A 683 6.88 -31.64 18.85
CA LEU A 683 7.85 -31.55 19.96
C LEU A 683 9.29 -31.91 19.55
N GLN A 684 9.46 -32.54 18.39
CA GLN A 684 10.76 -33.00 17.88
C GLN A 684 10.80 -32.90 16.36
N GLU A 685 10.30 -31.79 15.83
CA GLU A 685 10.34 -31.54 14.38
C GLU A 685 11.78 -31.26 13.96
N LYS A 686 12.15 -31.71 12.76
CA LYS A 686 13.53 -31.63 12.28
C LYS A 686 13.62 -30.81 11.01
N GLY A 687 14.73 -30.09 10.89
CA GLY A 687 15.06 -29.31 9.71
C GLY A 687 16.55 -29.32 9.43
N LYS A 688 16.89 -28.92 8.21
CA LYS A 688 18.28 -28.74 7.78
C LYS A 688 18.42 -27.54 6.87
N VAL A 689 19.54 -26.84 7.01
CA VAL A 689 19.93 -25.72 6.14
C VAL A 689 21.40 -25.86 5.73
N GLU A 690 21.69 -25.60 4.46
CA GLU A 690 23.08 -25.55 3.97
C GLU A 690 23.66 -24.14 4.19
N ILE A 691 24.84 -24.05 4.83
CA ILE A 691 25.53 -22.80 5.16
C ILE A 691 26.99 -22.83 4.67
N SER A 692 27.59 -21.65 4.49
CA SER A 692 28.95 -21.49 3.94
C SER A 692 30.08 -21.61 4.97
N ASP A 693 29.76 -21.47 6.25
CA ASP A 693 30.63 -21.73 7.41
C ASP A 693 29.73 -21.75 8.66
N ALA A 694 29.95 -22.70 9.57
CA ALA A 694 29.24 -22.78 10.84
C ALA A 694 29.86 -21.89 11.93
N GLY A 695 31.15 -21.55 11.82
CA GLY A 695 31.89 -20.88 12.88
C GLY A 695 31.66 -21.55 14.24
N ASN A 696 31.40 -20.74 15.28
CA ASN A 696 30.87 -21.21 16.54
C ASN A 696 29.35 -21.39 16.45
N LEU A 697 28.90 -22.66 16.43
CA LEU A 697 27.48 -23.00 16.35
C LEU A 697 26.66 -22.42 17.50
N ASP A 698 27.15 -22.48 18.74
CA ASP A 698 26.40 -21.99 19.89
C ASP A 698 26.15 -20.49 19.79
N GLU A 699 27.15 -19.73 19.35
CA GLU A 699 27.02 -18.30 19.10
C GLU A 699 26.02 -18.00 17.98
N LEU A 700 26.07 -18.78 16.88
CA LEU A 700 25.15 -18.65 15.77
C LEU A 700 23.70 -18.91 16.20
N MET A 701 23.49 -19.99 16.95
CA MET A 701 22.16 -20.41 17.40
C MET A 701 21.56 -19.42 18.41
N ASN A 702 22.38 -18.82 19.27
CA ASN A 702 21.94 -17.77 20.20
C ASN A 702 21.48 -16.48 19.50
N LYS A 703 21.90 -16.23 18.25
CA LYS A 703 21.45 -15.08 17.45
C LYS A 703 20.10 -15.33 16.75
N ILE A 704 19.61 -16.57 16.72
CA ILE A 704 18.37 -16.91 16.03
C ILE A 704 17.17 -16.59 16.92
N GLU A 705 16.59 -15.42 16.70
CA GLU A 705 15.34 -15.02 17.34
C GLU A 705 14.13 -15.65 16.64
N LEU A 706 13.32 -16.37 17.41
CA LEU A 706 12.12 -17.06 16.96
C LEU A 706 10.92 -16.57 17.79
N PRO A 707 9.72 -16.51 17.19
CA PRO A 707 8.52 -16.13 17.93
C PRO A 707 8.15 -17.20 18.96
N ASP A 708 7.39 -16.77 19.98
CA ASP A 708 6.87 -17.65 21.02
C ASP A 708 6.14 -18.87 20.43
N GLY A 709 6.43 -20.04 20.99
CA GLY A 709 5.91 -21.31 20.49
C GLY A 709 6.78 -22.01 19.45
N ILE A 710 7.80 -21.34 18.88
CA ILE A 710 8.89 -21.98 18.13
C ILE A 710 10.19 -21.89 18.90
N ARG A 711 10.86 -23.02 19.13
CA ARG A 711 12.19 -23.03 19.77
C ARG A 711 13.04 -24.16 19.23
N ILE A 712 14.29 -23.88 18.91
CA ILE A 712 15.27 -24.90 18.54
C ILE A 712 15.78 -25.57 19.83
N THR A 713 15.67 -26.89 19.89
CA THR A 713 16.00 -27.71 21.07
C THR A 713 17.26 -28.55 20.90
N GLY A 714 17.76 -28.69 19.68
CA GLY A 714 19.04 -29.34 19.41
C GLY A 714 19.54 -29.00 18.02
N TYR A 715 20.85 -29.02 17.83
CA TYR A 715 21.49 -28.73 16.55
C TYR A 715 22.80 -29.48 16.40
N SER A 716 23.19 -29.75 15.17
CA SER A 716 24.48 -30.34 14.83
C SER A 716 24.92 -29.91 13.43
N ALA A 717 26.22 -29.76 13.23
CA ALA A 717 26.79 -29.52 11.92
C ALA A 717 27.46 -30.78 11.39
N SER A 718 27.27 -31.05 10.11
CA SER A 718 28.06 -32.03 9.36
C SER A 718 28.67 -31.34 8.15
N THR A 719 30.00 -31.31 8.08
CA THR A 719 30.72 -30.87 6.88
C THR A 719 30.48 -31.88 5.76
N ARG A 720 30.14 -31.38 4.58
CA ARG A 720 29.75 -32.20 3.44
C ARG A 720 30.85 -32.35 2.41
#